data_AF-A0A1H4CZ89-F1
#
_entry.id   AF-A0A1H4CZ89-F1
#
_cell.length_a   1.000
_cell.length_b   1.000
_cell.length_c   1.000
_cell.angle_alpha   90.00
_cell.angle_beta   90.00
_cell.angle_gamma   90.00
#
_symmetry.space_group_name_H-M   'P 1'
#
loop_
_entity.id
_entity.type
_entity.pdbx_description
1 polymer ?
#
loop_
_entity_poly.entity_id
_entity_poly.type
_entity_poly.pdbx_seq_one_letter_code
_entity_poly.pdbx_strand_id
1 'polypeptide(L)'
;MSGELARIVRGEGVAPLAWAGGTTAQDYLNLGDALSAVMTALLSGRPVRRVPFRSGNPRLVAVGTVGQNIAGGEAWFWGTGCSPRSGLADKAARQSPDPGLRAHVCATRGPLSGALIAGGRVAAPVFGDPVWLLPRFYRPEVEKRWELGVILHLSELADRATECHPRAGLRRAEIPAEFAGSVRLINTVTDISTGAMRARLDEILSCRRILSTSLHGLVWAESYGIPCLPFPARGPAGPAETALTEDCGLDPRAVDLYMGAGRDRLPYYAQPHGEPTDWAAAIDAVDRRWTQAAIDEDALFESFPIDLNPIVPEPGATIWEHPTLNAFPYSHDVAALRASDVAAGRAAAAAETARVAALEKRLAGWRLPAVARPPAPPPPLTLARGEDGGAAIALSWARTEADAGYVNLGDALSPVMVAAMTGLPVRHAAFDSAAERLVAVGTIAHGQQGGVAHLWGPGLDAGVNPADRGKPWRLPPDTALHVHATRGPMTAAALRREGVPAPEIFGDPVYLLDRVFPLGEVEKRWDLGVIVHLSELDPWGAPEAGRAEDAPSAPVRAALARYHVPKAFRDRVRIIDTRVAPTVAAFEARLREIASCRAILSTSLHGLVIADVYGAPNAWFGFREGGLRAVEPMNPRDPLDHRVRDLYAGQGLGRVQVMLTRREAASDWDRLIGLTGEIAPRRPDARALFDAFPASRAARWEDAAWPLPEGLVPGLAGALGPVAAPAASADAAAPADAGRPRR
;
A
#
# COMPACT_ATOMS: atom_id res chain seq x y z
N MET A 1 0.91 5.33 -8.27
CA MET A 1 1.12 6.77 -8.57
C MET A 1 2.33 7.23 -7.77
N SER A 2 3.42 7.55 -8.45
CA SER A 2 4.75 7.78 -7.86
C SER A 2 4.82 9.09 -7.05
N GLY A 3 5.49 9.08 -5.90
CA GLY A 3 5.72 10.28 -5.08
C GLY A 3 6.54 11.37 -5.78
N GLU A 4 6.56 12.57 -5.20
CA GLU A 4 7.32 13.74 -5.69
C GLU A 4 8.80 13.44 -5.94
N LEU A 5 9.48 12.76 -5.00
CA LEU A 5 10.86 12.33 -5.18
C LEU A 5 11.05 11.44 -6.42
N ALA A 6 10.18 10.45 -6.64
CA ALA A 6 10.23 9.60 -7.83
C ALA A 6 10.05 10.39 -9.13
N ARG A 7 9.19 11.42 -9.14
CA ARG A 7 9.05 12.33 -10.29
C ARG A 7 10.34 13.12 -10.55
N ILE A 8 11.02 13.60 -9.50
CA ILE A 8 12.31 14.29 -9.63
C ILE A 8 13.36 13.35 -10.24
N VAL A 9 13.47 12.13 -9.72
CA VAL A 9 14.42 11.14 -10.23
C VAL A 9 14.13 10.76 -11.69
N ARG A 10 12.87 10.65 -12.10
CA ARG A 10 12.53 10.44 -13.52
C ARG A 10 12.94 11.61 -14.41
N GLY A 11 12.79 12.84 -13.93
CA GLY A 11 13.13 14.05 -14.69
C GLY A 11 14.64 14.29 -14.80
N GLU A 12 15.37 14.08 -13.71
CA GLU A 12 16.81 14.32 -13.65
C GLU A 12 17.65 13.10 -14.06
N GLY A 13 17.08 11.89 -14.01
CA GLY A 13 17.79 10.64 -14.24
C GLY A 13 18.79 10.26 -13.12
N VAL A 14 18.85 11.02 -12.04
CA VAL A 14 19.75 10.85 -10.90
C VAL A 14 18.98 10.97 -9.59
N ALA A 15 19.32 10.16 -8.58
CA ALA A 15 18.66 10.18 -7.29
C ALA A 15 19.33 11.18 -6.33
N PRO A 16 18.64 12.25 -5.88
CA PRO A 16 19.20 13.16 -4.88
C PRO A 16 19.25 12.47 -3.51
N LEU A 17 20.43 12.32 -2.94
CA LEU A 17 20.66 11.57 -1.71
C LEU A 17 21.50 12.37 -0.72
N ALA A 18 21.03 12.49 0.51
CA ALA A 18 21.81 13.03 1.63
C ALA A 18 22.42 11.88 2.44
N TRP A 19 23.74 11.74 2.36
CA TRP A 19 24.48 10.66 3.00
C TRP A 19 25.89 11.08 3.43
N ALA A 20 26.46 10.33 4.37
CA ALA A 20 27.79 10.57 4.93
C ALA A 20 28.89 10.03 3.99
N GLY A 21 29.11 10.71 2.85
CA GLY A 21 30.21 10.42 1.95
C GLY A 21 31.54 11.02 2.38
N GLY A 22 32.65 10.45 1.87
CA GLY A 22 33.99 10.98 2.11
C GLY A 22 34.13 12.39 1.56
N THR A 23 34.87 13.25 2.24
CA THR A 23 35.27 14.56 1.69
C THR A 23 36.55 14.40 0.86
N THR A 24 36.88 15.36 0.00
CA THR A 24 38.17 15.38 -0.71
C THR A 24 39.39 15.49 0.22
N ALA A 25 39.18 15.86 1.49
CA ALA A 25 40.20 15.83 2.53
C ALA A 25 40.36 14.46 3.20
N GLN A 26 39.47 13.50 2.89
CA GLN A 26 39.55 12.12 3.35
C GLN A 26 40.00 11.22 2.20
N ASP A 27 40.89 10.30 2.51
CA ASP A 27 41.40 9.26 1.62
C ASP A 27 40.69 7.91 1.83
N TYR A 28 39.67 7.86 2.70
CA TYR A 28 38.95 6.66 3.08
C TYR A 28 37.42 6.83 3.01
N LEU A 29 36.71 5.69 2.96
CA LEU A 29 35.28 5.57 3.18
C LEU A 29 34.97 4.78 4.46
N ASN A 30 33.85 5.11 5.10
CA ASN A 30 33.18 4.16 5.98
C ASN A 30 32.24 3.32 5.11
N LEU A 31 32.47 2.00 5.04
CA LEU A 31 31.66 1.07 4.24
C LEU A 31 30.17 1.18 4.57
N GLY A 32 29.81 1.23 5.85
CA GLY A 32 28.41 1.33 6.26
C GLY A 32 27.73 2.60 5.78
N ASP A 33 28.42 3.74 5.83
CA ASP A 33 27.88 5.00 5.35
C ASP A 33 27.81 5.04 3.81
N ALA A 34 28.82 4.48 3.12
CA ALA A 34 28.86 4.37 1.66
C ALA A 34 27.75 3.50 1.08
N LEU A 35 27.29 2.50 1.84
CA LEU A 35 26.17 1.66 1.42
C LEU A 35 24.85 2.42 1.27
N SER A 36 24.71 3.63 1.83
CA SER A 36 23.57 4.51 1.54
C SER A 36 23.42 4.79 0.04
N ALA A 37 24.52 5.18 -0.60
CA ALA A 37 24.58 5.45 -2.03
C ALA A 37 24.42 4.17 -2.85
N VAL A 38 25.08 3.09 -2.43
CA VAL A 38 25.01 1.79 -3.09
C VAL A 38 23.58 1.25 -3.08
N MET A 39 22.92 1.16 -1.92
CA MET A 39 21.55 0.63 -1.82
C MET A 39 20.55 1.47 -2.62
N THR A 40 20.69 2.80 -2.60
CA THR A 40 19.84 3.69 -3.40
C THR A 40 20.00 3.42 -4.90
N ALA A 41 21.24 3.29 -5.37
CA ALA A 41 21.53 2.99 -6.76
C ALA A 41 21.07 1.57 -7.17
N LEU A 42 21.28 0.58 -6.29
CA LEU A 42 20.85 -0.80 -6.51
C LEU A 42 19.35 -0.92 -6.71
N LEU A 43 18.52 -0.24 -5.90
CA LEU A 43 17.06 -0.35 -6.02
C LEU A 43 16.48 0.54 -7.12
N SER A 44 17.03 1.73 -7.34
CA SER A 44 16.50 2.67 -8.34
C SER A 44 17.03 2.43 -9.76
N GLY A 45 18.15 1.72 -9.90
CA GLY A 45 18.85 1.61 -11.18
C GLY A 45 19.39 2.94 -11.69
N ARG A 46 19.45 3.97 -10.85
CA ARG A 46 19.92 5.32 -11.19
C ARG A 46 21.18 5.66 -10.39
N PRO A 47 22.10 6.48 -10.96
CA PRO A 47 23.19 7.04 -10.19
C PRO A 47 22.63 7.93 -9.07
N VAL A 48 23.44 8.21 -8.05
CA VAL A 48 23.07 9.14 -6.97
C VAL A 48 23.82 10.47 -7.12
N ARG A 49 23.15 11.55 -6.77
CA ARG A 49 23.73 12.88 -6.62
C ARG A 49 23.69 13.24 -5.15
N ARG A 50 24.84 13.59 -4.59
CA ARG A 50 24.91 13.99 -3.19
C ARG A 50 24.20 15.32 -2.97
N VAL A 51 23.39 15.40 -1.92
CA VAL A 51 22.75 16.63 -1.42
C VAL A 51 23.23 16.84 0.03
N PRO A 52 23.58 18.07 0.45
CA PRO A 52 23.92 18.34 1.84
C PRO A 52 22.81 17.93 2.81
N PHE A 53 23.18 17.54 4.03
CA PHE A 53 22.19 17.26 5.08
C PHE A 53 21.29 18.46 5.39
N ARG A 54 21.86 19.68 5.36
CA ARG A 54 21.13 20.94 5.45
C ARG A 54 20.96 21.50 4.04
N SER A 55 19.75 21.44 3.49
CA SER A 55 19.48 21.87 2.12
C SER A 55 18.01 22.28 1.98
N GLY A 56 17.73 23.23 1.08
CA GLY A 56 16.36 23.51 0.64
C GLY A 56 15.86 22.53 -0.42
N ASN A 57 16.75 21.74 -1.03
CA ASN A 57 16.42 20.86 -2.13
C ASN A 57 15.87 19.50 -1.65
N PRO A 58 14.95 18.88 -2.42
CA PRO A 58 14.44 17.53 -2.17
C PRO A 58 15.56 16.49 -2.12
N ARG A 59 15.50 15.56 -1.16
CA ARG A 59 16.50 14.49 -1.02
C ARG A 59 16.00 13.23 -0.31
N LEU A 60 16.53 12.09 -0.72
CA LEU A 60 16.44 10.83 0.02
C LEU A 60 17.44 10.84 1.19
N VAL A 61 17.08 10.16 2.27
CA VAL A 61 17.95 9.88 3.42
C VAL A 61 17.81 8.39 3.72
N ALA A 62 18.88 7.64 3.50
CA ALA A 62 18.89 6.19 3.62
C ALA A 62 20.15 5.72 4.34
N VAL A 63 20.06 4.60 5.08
CA VAL A 63 21.18 3.94 5.80
C VAL A 63 21.86 4.89 6.82
N GLY A 64 22.62 4.34 7.77
CA GLY A 64 23.40 5.15 8.71
C GLY A 64 22.55 5.89 9.76
N THR A 65 23.21 6.52 10.73
CA THR A 65 22.52 7.27 11.81
C THR A 65 22.65 8.76 11.53
N VAL A 66 21.92 9.23 10.53
CA VAL A 66 22.06 10.59 9.99
C VAL A 66 20.78 11.41 10.03
N GLY A 67 19.65 10.81 10.41
CA GLY A 67 18.35 11.48 10.34
C GLY A 67 18.27 12.79 11.14
N GLN A 68 18.99 12.86 12.26
CA GLN A 68 19.11 14.03 13.11
C GLN A 68 19.89 15.20 12.48
N ASN A 69 20.68 14.96 11.44
CA ASN A 69 21.46 15.99 10.77
C ASN A 69 20.67 16.72 9.66
N ILE A 70 19.48 16.22 9.33
CA ILE A 70 18.66 16.70 8.21
C ILE A 70 17.91 17.96 8.62
N ALA A 71 18.07 19.05 7.85
CA ALA A 71 17.38 20.32 8.11
C ALA A 71 16.99 21.05 6.82
N GLY A 72 15.85 21.73 6.83
CA GLY A 72 15.31 22.46 5.69
C GLY A 72 14.83 21.60 4.53
N GLY A 73 13.93 22.16 3.72
CA GLY A 73 13.42 21.56 2.50
C GLY A 73 12.57 20.32 2.72
N GLU A 74 12.50 19.45 1.72
CA GLU A 74 11.80 18.16 1.77
C GLU A 74 12.79 16.99 1.84
N ALA A 75 12.52 16.02 2.71
CA ALA A 75 13.35 14.82 2.84
C ALA A 75 12.52 13.55 3.01
N TRP A 76 12.90 12.49 2.29
CA TRP A 76 12.31 11.16 2.41
C TRP A 76 13.24 10.26 3.21
N PHE A 77 12.75 9.69 4.29
CA PHE A 77 13.51 8.80 5.17
C PHE A 77 13.19 7.35 4.83
N TRP A 78 14.21 6.58 4.48
CA TRP A 78 14.09 5.16 4.14
C TRP A 78 15.13 4.33 4.91
N GLY A 79 14.69 3.77 6.03
CA GLY A 79 15.45 2.85 6.89
C GLY A 79 16.67 3.45 7.60
N THR A 80 16.89 4.75 7.47
CA THR A 80 17.93 5.47 8.22
C THR A 80 17.57 5.55 9.70
N GLY A 81 18.60 5.66 10.54
CA GLY A 81 18.46 5.86 11.98
C GLY A 81 18.63 7.32 12.38
N CYS A 82 18.14 7.63 13.58
CA CYS A 82 18.24 8.92 14.25
C CYS A 82 18.74 8.70 15.67
N SER A 83 19.52 9.65 16.19
CA SER A 83 20.04 9.58 17.55
C SER A 83 19.81 10.90 18.27
N PRO A 84 19.31 10.87 19.52
CA PRO A 84 18.95 12.08 20.25
C PRO A 84 20.18 12.86 20.75
N ARG A 85 21.38 12.25 20.75
CA ARG A 85 22.61 12.79 21.37
C ARG A 85 23.76 12.98 20.38
N SER A 86 23.55 12.74 19.09
CA SER A 86 24.64 12.79 18.10
C SER A 86 24.25 13.58 16.86
N GLY A 87 24.36 14.90 16.87
CA GLY A 87 24.27 15.69 15.64
C GLY A 87 25.38 16.71 15.48
N LEU A 88 25.36 17.39 14.34
CA LEU A 88 26.34 18.43 13.94
C LEU A 88 26.28 19.70 14.80
N ALA A 89 25.24 19.87 15.61
CA ALA A 89 25.08 20.94 16.58
C ALA A 89 24.89 20.34 17.99
N ASP A 90 25.61 20.93 18.95
CA ASP A 90 25.63 20.69 20.39
C ASP A 90 25.27 19.27 20.88
N LYS A 91 26.29 18.50 21.28
CA LYS A 91 26.15 17.09 21.74
C LYS A 91 25.35 16.95 23.04
N ALA A 92 25.04 18.05 23.73
CA ALA A 92 24.38 18.06 25.03
C ALA A 92 22.83 18.17 24.97
N ALA A 93 22.24 18.62 23.85
CA ALA A 93 20.80 18.84 23.74
C ALA A 93 20.08 17.68 23.03
N ARG A 94 18.91 17.27 23.56
CA ARG A 94 18.01 16.31 22.88
C ARG A 94 17.53 16.96 21.57
N GLN A 95 17.87 16.34 20.45
CA GLN A 95 17.56 16.91 19.13
C GLN A 95 16.08 16.70 18.78
N SER A 96 15.39 17.78 18.45
CA SER A 96 14.06 17.77 17.83
C SER A 96 14.20 17.98 16.31
N PRO A 97 13.25 17.49 15.50
CA PRO A 97 13.23 17.77 14.07
C PRO A 97 13.30 19.27 13.79
N ASP A 98 14.06 19.64 12.76
CA ASP A 98 14.10 21.01 12.26
C ASP A 98 12.69 21.46 11.85
N PRO A 99 12.15 22.59 12.38
CA PRO A 99 10.81 23.05 12.04
C PRO A 99 10.63 23.37 10.55
N GLY A 100 11.72 23.69 9.85
CA GLY A 100 11.73 23.97 8.41
C GLY A 100 11.81 22.72 7.53
N LEU A 101 11.88 21.53 8.12
CA LEU A 101 11.93 20.25 7.40
C LEU A 101 10.53 19.67 7.19
N ARG A 102 10.21 19.39 5.93
CA ARG A 102 9.07 18.55 5.55
C ARG A 102 9.55 17.10 5.43
N ALA A 103 9.33 16.32 6.49
CA ALA A 103 9.78 14.94 6.57
C ALA A 103 8.73 13.95 6.03
N HIS A 104 9.14 13.09 5.10
CA HIS A 104 8.35 11.98 4.57
C HIS A 104 8.94 10.65 5.08
N VAL A 105 8.33 10.06 6.10
CA VAL A 105 8.85 8.85 6.73
C VAL A 105 8.33 7.61 5.99
N CYS A 106 9.18 6.96 5.20
CA CYS A 106 8.84 5.76 4.45
C CYS A 106 9.16 4.49 5.22
N ALA A 107 10.36 4.45 5.81
CA ALA A 107 10.81 3.45 6.78
C ALA A 107 11.83 4.10 7.71
N THR A 108 11.98 3.59 8.94
CA THR A 108 13.07 3.96 9.85
C THR A 108 13.83 2.71 10.28
N ARG A 109 15.04 2.85 10.82
CA ARG A 109 15.77 1.68 11.35
C ARG A 109 14.93 0.91 12.38
N GLY A 110 14.31 1.65 13.29
CA GLY A 110 13.42 1.13 14.31
C GLY A 110 12.51 2.20 14.91
N PRO A 111 11.79 1.87 15.99
CA PRO A 111 10.78 2.73 16.60
C PRO A 111 11.35 3.99 17.26
N LEU A 112 12.56 3.94 17.84
CA LEU A 112 13.19 5.11 18.48
C LEU A 112 13.55 6.15 17.43
N SER A 113 14.12 5.70 16.31
CA SER A 113 14.39 6.59 15.17
C SER A 113 13.10 7.18 14.58
N GLY A 114 12.06 6.36 14.47
CA GLY A 114 10.74 6.80 14.01
C GLY A 114 10.15 7.89 14.88
N ALA A 115 10.19 7.73 16.21
CA ALA A 115 9.71 8.72 17.16
C ALA A 115 10.45 10.06 17.04
N LEU A 116 11.79 10.01 16.89
CA LEU A 116 12.62 11.21 16.74
C LEU A 116 12.37 11.92 15.42
N ILE A 117 12.35 11.21 14.29
CA ILE A 117 12.16 11.81 12.95
C ILE A 117 10.74 12.36 12.80
N ALA A 118 9.72 11.67 13.32
CA ALA A 118 8.34 12.12 13.26
C ALA A 118 8.01 13.20 14.31
N GLY A 119 8.95 13.56 15.19
CA GLY A 119 8.72 14.53 16.27
C GLY A 119 7.59 14.12 17.22
N GLY A 120 7.48 12.83 17.52
CA GLY A 120 6.41 12.26 18.36
C GLY A 120 5.04 12.08 17.66
N ARG A 121 4.95 12.32 16.35
CA ARG A 121 3.78 11.95 15.52
C ARG A 121 3.87 10.47 15.12
N VAL A 122 2.82 9.93 14.47
CA VAL A 122 2.71 8.50 14.11
C VAL A 122 4.01 8.00 13.48
N ALA A 123 4.60 6.97 14.09
CA ALA A 123 5.88 6.38 13.71
C ALA A 123 5.82 5.71 12.33
N ALA A 124 7.00 5.44 11.74
CA ALA A 124 7.11 4.76 10.46
C ALA A 124 6.31 3.43 10.46
N PRO A 125 5.59 3.12 9.37
CA PRO A 125 4.86 1.86 9.27
C PRO A 125 5.77 0.64 9.05
N VAL A 126 7.06 0.87 8.75
CA VAL A 126 8.04 -0.14 8.34
C VAL A 126 9.37 0.12 9.04
N PHE A 127 9.99 -0.95 9.54
CA PHE A 127 11.30 -0.91 10.20
C PHE A 127 12.35 -1.73 9.45
N GLY A 128 13.60 -1.29 9.54
CA GLY A 128 14.77 -2.00 9.03
C GLY A 128 15.82 -1.06 8.45
N ASP A 129 17.07 -1.51 8.44
CA ASP A 129 18.16 -0.81 7.74
C ASP A 129 18.20 -1.28 6.27
N PRO A 130 18.29 -0.39 5.25
CA PRO A 130 18.27 -0.80 3.85
C PRO A 130 19.37 -1.80 3.47
N VAL A 131 20.50 -1.79 4.18
CA VAL A 131 21.59 -2.77 3.98
C VAL A 131 21.13 -4.21 4.24
N TRP A 132 20.03 -4.41 4.96
CA TRP A 132 19.43 -5.74 5.13
C TRP A 132 18.97 -6.37 3.82
N LEU A 133 18.68 -5.56 2.80
CA LEU A 133 18.29 -6.03 1.46
C LEU A 133 19.49 -6.37 0.58
N LEU A 134 20.72 -6.05 1.00
CA LEU A 134 21.95 -6.29 0.22
C LEU A 134 22.11 -7.76 -0.23
N PRO A 135 21.75 -8.79 0.57
CA PRO A 135 21.76 -10.18 0.12
C PRO A 135 20.86 -10.44 -1.09
N ARG A 136 19.87 -9.60 -1.43
CA ARG A 136 19.11 -9.77 -2.68
C ARG A 136 19.94 -9.48 -3.93
N PHE A 137 21.05 -8.76 -3.76
CA PHE A 137 21.90 -8.25 -4.84
C PHE A 137 23.29 -8.88 -4.85
N TYR A 138 23.81 -9.25 -3.68
CA TYR A 138 25.17 -9.77 -3.55
C TYR A 138 25.18 -11.00 -2.65
N ARG A 139 25.44 -12.17 -3.24
CA ARG A 139 25.59 -13.46 -2.54
C ARG A 139 26.81 -14.20 -3.10
N PRO A 140 28.03 -13.71 -2.83
CA PRO A 140 29.23 -14.38 -3.29
C PRO A 140 29.40 -15.74 -2.58
N GLU A 141 30.01 -16.69 -3.26
CA GLU A 141 30.58 -17.87 -2.61
C GLU A 141 31.91 -17.48 -1.97
N VAL A 142 31.93 -17.37 -0.64
CA VAL A 142 33.11 -16.95 0.13
C VAL A 142 33.55 -18.09 1.05
N GLU A 143 34.82 -18.45 0.95
CA GLU A 143 35.46 -19.42 1.85
C GLU A 143 35.47 -18.88 3.29
N LYS A 144 35.05 -19.72 4.25
CA LYS A 144 35.10 -19.37 5.67
C LYS A 144 36.53 -19.52 6.22
N ARG A 145 37.19 -18.40 6.45
CA ARG A 145 38.60 -18.31 6.88
C ARG A 145 38.79 -18.14 8.37
N TRP A 146 37.83 -17.49 9.05
CA TRP A 146 37.95 -17.12 10.47
C TRP A 146 36.80 -17.70 11.29
N GLU A 147 37.12 -18.25 12.46
CA GLU A 147 36.10 -18.72 13.42
C GLU A 147 35.28 -17.57 14.00
N LEU A 148 35.94 -16.43 14.21
CA LEU A 148 35.31 -15.21 14.74
C LEU A 148 35.89 -13.97 14.09
N GLY A 149 35.03 -13.13 13.51
CA GLY A 149 35.35 -11.75 13.17
C GLY A 149 34.95 -10.81 14.31
N VAL A 150 35.79 -9.82 14.60
CA VAL A 150 35.53 -8.78 15.60
C VAL A 150 35.53 -7.43 14.91
N ILE A 151 34.35 -6.85 14.71
CA ILE A 151 34.19 -5.59 13.99
C ILE A 151 34.22 -4.42 14.98
N LEU A 152 35.29 -3.63 14.94
CA LEU A 152 35.47 -2.47 15.80
C LEU A 152 34.85 -1.20 15.20
N HIS A 153 34.20 -0.40 16.04
CA HIS A 153 33.71 0.92 15.67
C HIS A 153 34.87 1.91 15.49
N LEU A 154 34.72 2.90 14.60
CA LEU A 154 35.76 3.89 14.29
C LEU A 154 36.31 4.66 15.51
N SER A 155 35.54 4.77 16.60
CA SER A 155 35.98 5.40 17.85
C SER A 155 36.96 4.56 18.67
N GLU A 156 37.07 3.27 18.37
CA GLU A 156 37.99 2.33 19.02
C GLU A 156 39.28 2.12 18.22
N LEU A 157 39.40 2.75 17.05
CA LEU A 157 40.59 2.65 16.19
C LEU A 157 41.59 3.77 16.51
N ALA A 158 42.88 3.46 16.41
CA ALA A 158 43.98 4.41 16.55
C ALA A 158 44.03 5.40 15.37
N ASP A 159 43.63 4.95 14.19
CA ASP A 159 43.71 5.71 12.94
C ASP A 159 42.53 5.38 12.00
N ARG A 160 42.66 5.75 10.72
CA ARG A 160 41.71 5.46 9.63
C ARG A 160 42.38 4.63 8.54
N ALA A 161 43.29 3.74 8.90
CA ALA A 161 43.86 2.77 7.97
C ALA A 161 42.81 1.72 7.58
N THR A 162 43.01 1.09 6.43
CA THR A 162 42.25 -0.09 6.03
C THR A 162 42.56 -1.27 6.95
N GLU A 163 43.80 -1.41 7.44
CA GLU A 163 44.11 -2.38 8.48
C GLU A 163 43.47 -1.99 9.82
N CYS A 164 43.05 -2.99 10.60
CA CYS A 164 42.38 -2.73 11.86
C CYS A 164 43.42 -2.50 12.97
N HIS A 165 43.63 -1.24 13.33
CA HIS A 165 44.50 -0.84 14.44
C HIS A 165 43.66 -0.40 15.66
N PRO A 166 43.49 -1.24 16.68
CA PRO A 166 42.84 -0.84 17.93
C PRO A 166 43.60 0.29 18.61
N ARG A 167 42.88 1.21 19.27
CA ARG A 167 43.49 2.25 20.10
C ARG A 167 44.30 1.63 21.24
N ALA A 168 45.34 2.33 21.68
CA ALA A 168 46.15 1.91 22.82
C ALA A 168 45.29 1.68 24.08
N GLY A 169 45.60 0.60 24.81
CA GLY A 169 44.90 0.23 26.04
C GLY A 169 43.57 -0.49 25.85
N LEU A 170 43.17 -0.82 24.61
CA LEU A 170 41.98 -1.63 24.32
C LEU A 170 42.30 -3.13 24.46
N ARG A 171 42.54 -3.58 25.70
CA ARG A 171 42.95 -4.96 26.00
C ARG A 171 41.96 -6.03 25.52
N ARG A 172 40.68 -5.68 25.44
CA ARG A 172 39.63 -6.54 24.86
C ARG A 172 39.82 -6.88 23.37
N ALA A 173 40.69 -6.18 22.66
CA ALA A 173 41.03 -6.47 21.26
C ALA A 173 42.38 -7.20 21.12
N GLU A 174 43.06 -7.50 22.22
CA GLU A 174 44.30 -8.29 22.21
C GLU A 174 43.98 -9.75 21.84
N ILE A 175 44.58 -10.23 20.75
CA ILE A 175 44.43 -11.62 20.28
C ILE A 175 45.70 -12.39 20.69
N PRO A 176 45.60 -13.37 21.61
CA PRO A 176 46.70 -14.26 21.96
C PRO A 176 47.16 -15.08 20.75
N ALA A 177 48.41 -15.52 20.75
CA ALA A 177 49.02 -16.25 19.63
C ALA A 177 48.22 -17.51 19.21
N GLU A 178 47.61 -18.21 20.17
CA GLU A 178 46.77 -19.39 19.91
C GLU A 178 45.50 -19.08 19.10
N PHE A 179 45.01 -17.83 19.13
CA PHE A 179 43.84 -17.38 18.38
C PHE A 179 44.18 -16.58 17.11
N ALA A 180 45.45 -16.28 16.84
CA ALA A 180 45.87 -15.43 15.72
C ALA A 180 45.45 -15.96 14.33
N GLY A 181 45.29 -17.29 14.19
CA GLY A 181 44.78 -17.94 12.98
C GLY A 181 43.26 -18.12 12.94
N SER A 182 42.55 -17.81 14.04
CA SER A 182 41.11 -18.11 14.19
C SER A 182 40.25 -16.85 14.37
N VAL A 183 40.78 -15.83 15.04
CA VAL A 183 40.08 -14.56 15.33
C VAL A 183 40.64 -13.45 14.44
N ARG A 184 39.76 -12.68 13.80
CA ARG A 184 40.13 -11.58 12.91
C ARG A 184 39.53 -10.26 13.38
N LEU A 185 40.39 -9.27 13.64
CA LEU A 185 39.92 -7.89 13.83
C LEU A 185 39.60 -7.25 12.49
N ILE A 186 38.45 -6.62 12.39
CA ILE A 186 37.94 -5.98 11.17
C ILE A 186 37.47 -4.56 11.53
N ASN A 187 37.67 -3.61 10.62
CA ASN A 187 37.06 -2.28 10.70
C ASN A 187 36.17 -2.03 9.49
N THR A 188 35.43 -0.91 9.51
CA THR A 188 34.57 -0.52 8.38
C THR A 188 35.26 0.45 7.41
N VAL A 189 36.58 0.59 7.47
CA VAL A 189 37.35 1.55 6.66
C VAL A 189 37.80 0.89 5.37
N THR A 190 37.61 1.58 4.24
CA THR A 190 38.03 1.11 2.91
C THR A 190 38.64 2.25 2.12
N ASP A 191 39.44 1.92 1.11
CA ASP A 191 39.78 2.87 0.05
C ASP A 191 38.51 3.31 -0.69
N ILE A 192 38.59 4.44 -1.40
CA ILE A 192 37.46 5.05 -2.12
C ILE A 192 37.23 4.34 -3.47
N SER A 193 36.79 3.09 -3.42
CA SER A 193 36.39 2.33 -4.61
C SER A 193 35.36 1.24 -4.31
N THR A 194 34.58 0.88 -5.31
CA THR A 194 33.64 -0.26 -5.25
C THR A 194 34.35 -1.59 -5.03
N GLY A 195 35.53 -1.78 -5.62
CA GLY A 195 36.38 -2.95 -5.40
C GLY A 195 36.86 -3.08 -3.94
N ALA A 196 37.27 -1.99 -3.31
CA ALA A 196 37.66 -2.01 -1.90
C ALA A 196 36.47 -2.28 -0.96
N MET A 197 35.30 -1.72 -1.27
CA MET A 197 34.06 -2.03 -0.54
C MET A 197 33.68 -3.50 -0.65
N ARG A 198 33.76 -4.07 -1.87
CA ARG A 198 33.59 -5.51 -2.12
C ARG A 198 34.54 -6.34 -1.27
N ALA A 199 35.85 -6.05 -1.34
CA ALA A 199 36.87 -6.81 -0.62
C ALA A 199 36.64 -6.81 0.89
N ARG A 200 36.22 -5.68 1.47
CA ARG A 200 35.88 -5.62 2.90
C ARG A 200 34.64 -6.43 3.23
N LEU A 201 33.60 -6.35 2.41
CA LEU A 201 32.40 -7.14 2.63
C LEU A 201 32.70 -8.64 2.54
N ASP A 202 33.47 -9.07 1.54
CA ASP A 202 33.94 -10.46 1.41
C ASP A 202 34.76 -10.91 2.62
N GLU A 203 35.61 -10.04 3.18
CA GLU A 203 36.33 -10.36 4.43
C GLU A 203 35.36 -10.61 5.59
N ILE A 204 34.33 -9.78 5.76
CA ILE A 204 33.29 -9.98 6.78
C ILE A 204 32.52 -11.29 6.54
N LEU A 205 32.15 -11.56 5.28
CA LEU A 205 31.45 -12.78 4.89
C LEU A 205 32.31 -14.04 5.05
N SER A 206 33.65 -13.91 5.09
CA SER A 206 34.57 -15.02 5.36
C SER A 206 34.60 -15.46 6.84
N CYS A 207 33.93 -14.73 7.73
CA CYS A 207 33.82 -15.11 9.14
C CYS A 207 32.67 -16.11 9.37
N ARG A 208 32.88 -17.09 10.26
CA ARG A 208 31.82 -17.99 10.74
C ARG A 208 30.89 -17.31 11.74
N ARG A 209 31.42 -16.40 12.55
CA ARG A 209 30.70 -15.65 13.60
C ARG A 209 31.19 -14.21 13.64
N ILE A 210 30.38 -13.30 14.18
CA ILE A 210 30.73 -11.89 14.35
C ILE A 210 30.47 -11.41 15.79
N LEU A 211 31.49 -10.82 16.42
CA LEU A 211 31.29 -9.89 17.53
C LEU A 211 31.45 -8.46 17.00
N SER A 212 30.58 -7.54 17.39
CA SER A 212 30.65 -6.19 16.83
C SER A 212 30.36 -5.08 17.86
N THR A 213 31.20 -4.06 17.87
CA THR A 213 30.90 -2.74 18.48
C THR A 213 30.34 -1.77 17.44
N SER A 214 30.42 -2.11 16.15
CA SER A 214 29.83 -1.36 15.05
C SER A 214 28.39 -1.81 14.77
N LEU A 215 27.47 -0.86 14.62
CA LEU A 215 26.10 -1.17 14.21
C LEU A 215 26.05 -1.90 12.87
N HIS A 216 26.73 -1.40 11.85
CA HIS A 216 26.70 -2.02 10.52
C HIS A 216 27.33 -3.42 10.53
N GLY A 217 28.28 -3.68 11.45
CA GLY A 217 28.77 -5.03 11.69
C GLY A 217 27.66 -6.02 12.05
N LEU A 218 26.72 -5.58 12.90
CA LEU A 218 25.53 -6.38 13.24
C LEU A 218 24.55 -6.47 12.07
N VAL A 219 24.31 -5.36 11.36
CA VAL A 219 23.40 -5.35 10.19
C VAL A 219 23.86 -6.31 9.09
N TRP A 220 25.15 -6.34 8.75
CA TRP A 220 25.68 -7.29 7.76
C TRP A 220 25.60 -8.73 8.24
N ALA A 221 25.96 -8.98 9.50
CA ALA A 221 25.92 -10.33 10.04
C ALA A 221 24.50 -10.88 10.04
N GLU A 222 23.53 -10.11 10.55
CA GLU A 222 22.12 -10.50 10.56
C GLU A 222 21.54 -10.69 9.16
N SER A 223 21.85 -9.80 8.22
CA SER A 223 21.29 -9.88 6.85
C SER A 223 21.81 -11.09 6.08
N TYR A 224 23.06 -11.49 6.28
CA TYR A 224 23.65 -12.68 5.67
C TYR A 224 23.49 -13.96 6.50
N GLY A 225 22.82 -13.88 7.66
CA GLY A 225 22.63 -15.03 8.54
C GLY A 225 23.93 -15.55 9.19
N ILE A 226 24.89 -14.66 9.43
CA ILE A 226 26.11 -14.96 10.17
C ILE A 226 25.83 -14.78 11.66
N PRO A 227 26.03 -15.82 12.50
CA PRO A 227 25.84 -15.70 13.93
C PRO A 227 26.59 -14.54 14.55
N CYS A 228 25.90 -13.69 15.31
CA CYS A 228 26.53 -12.51 15.88
C CYS A 228 26.04 -12.09 17.25
N LEU A 229 26.85 -11.33 17.98
CA LEU A 229 26.44 -10.65 19.21
C LEU A 229 26.99 -9.22 19.27
N PRO A 230 26.24 -8.27 19.87
CA PRO A 230 26.81 -7.00 20.30
C PRO A 230 27.96 -7.22 21.28
N PHE A 231 29.01 -6.40 21.15
CA PHE A 231 30.21 -6.48 21.97
C PHE A 231 30.41 -5.22 22.85
N PRO A 232 29.48 -4.86 23.76
CA PRO A 232 29.59 -3.62 24.55
C PRO A 232 30.76 -3.66 25.54
N ALA A 233 31.30 -2.47 25.85
CA ALA A 233 32.35 -2.32 26.87
C ALA A 233 31.81 -2.13 28.30
N ARG A 234 30.49 -2.08 28.46
CA ARG A 234 29.79 -1.86 29.73
C ARG A 234 28.97 -3.10 30.08
N GLY A 235 28.89 -3.41 31.37
CA GLY A 235 28.21 -4.59 31.89
C GLY A 235 29.19 -5.59 32.54
N PRO A 236 28.66 -6.66 33.17
CA PRO A 236 29.49 -7.74 33.69
C PRO A 236 30.21 -8.45 32.53
N ALA A 237 31.51 -8.75 32.69
CA ALA A 237 32.28 -9.43 31.66
C ALA A 237 31.68 -10.81 31.33
N GLY A 238 31.62 -11.14 30.04
CA GLY A 238 31.08 -12.39 29.53
C GLY A 238 29.68 -12.28 28.90
N PRO A 239 29.02 -13.42 28.67
CA PRO A 239 27.72 -13.47 28.01
C PRO A 239 26.59 -13.05 28.94
N ALA A 240 25.79 -12.11 28.47
CA ALA A 240 24.63 -11.60 29.19
C ALA A 240 23.45 -11.38 28.23
N GLU A 241 22.33 -10.96 28.79
CA GLU A 241 21.14 -10.61 28.05
C GLU A 241 20.42 -9.47 28.78
N THR A 242 19.82 -8.56 28.03
CA THR A 242 19.06 -7.45 28.60
C THR A 242 17.76 -7.24 27.85
N ALA A 243 16.75 -6.68 28.54
CA ALA A 243 15.55 -6.19 27.90
C ALA A 243 15.89 -4.93 27.09
N LEU A 244 15.33 -4.82 25.89
CA LEU A 244 15.54 -3.68 25.00
C LEU A 244 14.70 -2.50 25.48
N THR A 245 15.37 -1.60 26.19
CA THR A 245 14.85 -0.31 26.64
C THR A 245 15.85 0.79 26.27
N GLU A 246 15.43 2.06 26.27
CA GLU A 246 16.32 3.19 25.94
C GLU A 246 17.58 3.25 26.83
N ASP A 247 17.51 2.73 28.06
CA ASP A 247 18.56 2.81 29.08
C ASP A 247 19.20 1.44 29.41
N CYS A 248 19.01 0.42 28.58
CA CYS A 248 19.49 -0.95 28.83
C CYS A 248 21.03 -1.12 28.79
N GLY A 249 21.79 -0.04 28.54
CA GLY A 249 23.25 -0.01 28.55
C GLY A 249 23.93 -0.43 27.24
N LEU A 250 23.16 -0.92 26.26
CA LEU A 250 23.64 -1.22 24.90
C LEU A 250 23.69 0.05 24.03
N ASP A 251 24.36 -0.04 22.86
CA ASP A 251 24.36 1.04 21.89
C ASP A 251 22.92 1.35 21.44
N PRO A 252 22.41 2.58 21.64
CA PRO A 252 21.04 2.93 21.26
C PRO A 252 20.71 2.66 19.80
N ARG A 253 21.72 2.70 18.91
CA ARG A 253 21.54 2.40 17.49
C ARG A 253 21.25 0.92 17.25
N ALA A 254 21.86 0.04 18.03
CA ALA A 254 21.60 -1.40 17.99
C ALA A 254 20.26 -1.72 18.67
N VAL A 255 19.97 -1.09 19.82
CA VAL A 255 18.66 -1.21 20.48
C VAL A 255 17.52 -0.89 19.51
N ASP A 256 17.62 0.25 18.82
CA ASP A 256 16.62 0.66 17.83
C ASP A 256 16.46 -0.36 16.69
N LEU A 257 17.57 -0.88 16.15
CA LEU A 257 17.56 -1.92 15.11
C LEU A 257 16.79 -3.18 15.56
N TYR A 258 17.15 -3.74 16.72
CA TYR A 258 16.57 -5.00 17.17
C TYR A 258 15.13 -4.83 17.67
N MET A 259 14.76 -3.69 18.23
CA MET A 259 13.35 -3.34 18.49
C MET A 259 12.56 -3.28 17.17
N GLY A 260 13.15 -2.70 16.12
CA GLY A 260 12.57 -2.69 14.77
C GLY A 260 12.38 -4.08 14.19
N ALA A 261 13.27 -5.03 14.50
CA ALA A 261 13.17 -6.45 14.17
C ALA A 261 12.28 -7.26 15.13
N GLY A 262 11.49 -6.59 15.99
CA GLY A 262 10.52 -7.22 16.88
C GLY A 262 11.12 -7.93 18.09
N ARG A 263 12.39 -7.68 18.44
CA ARG A 263 13.00 -8.23 19.66
C ARG A 263 12.62 -7.37 20.86
N ASP A 264 12.38 -8.03 21.99
CA ASP A 264 12.19 -7.43 23.31
C ASP A 264 13.42 -7.60 24.21
N ARG A 265 14.29 -8.56 23.88
CA ARG A 265 15.52 -8.90 24.59
C ARG A 265 16.64 -9.18 23.60
N LEU A 266 17.86 -8.88 24.01
CA LEU A 266 19.04 -9.05 23.16
C LEU A 266 20.20 -9.66 23.98
N PRO A 267 20.70 -10.85 23.60
CA PRO A 267 21.94 -11.37 24.13
C PRO A 267 23.12 -10.52 23.63
N TYR A 268 24.15 -10.41 24.46
CA TYR A 268 25.39 -9.71 24.12
C TYR A 268 26.57 -10.34 24.86
N TYR A 269 27.79 -10.03 24.41
CA TYR A 269 29.01 -10.38 25.13
C TYR A 269 29.68 -9.10 25.60
N ALA A 270 29.63 -8.81 26.91
CA ALA A 270 30.27 -7.61 27.45
C ALA A 270 31.74 -7.88 27.76
N GLN A 271 32.61 -6.93 27.43
CA GLN A 271 34.01 -6.99 27.83
C GLN A 271 34.55 -5.57 28.10
N PRO A 272 34.92 -5.23 29.34
CA PRO A 272 35.53 -3.94 29.66
C PRO A 272 36.80 -3.66 28.86
N HIS A 273 37.06 -2.39 28.53
CA HIS A 273 38.22 -2.01 27.70
C HIS A 273 39.57 -2.47 28.26
N GLY A 274 39.74 -2.46 29.58
CA GLY A 274 41.01 -2.76 30.25
C GLY A 274 41.25 -4.25 30.54
N GLU A 275 40.35 -5.12 30.11
CA GLU A 275 40.41 -6.55 30.39
C GLU A 275 40.53 -7.35 29.07
N PRO A 276 41.32 -8.44 29.06
CA PRO A 276 41.43 -9.30 27.89
C PRO A 276 40.13 -10.07 27.66
N THR A 277 39.83 -10.37 26.39
CA THR A 277 38.65 -11.16 26.03
C THR A 277 38.94 -12.64 26.19
N ASP A 278 38.04 -13.38 26.85
CA ASP A 278 37.98 -14.83 26.73
C ASP A 278 37.36 -15.20 25.37
N TRP A 279 38.22 -15.48 24.39
CA TRP A 279 37.82 -15.74 23.01
C TRP A 279 37.04 -17.04 22.84
N ALA A 280 37.35 -18.07 23.63
CA ALA A 280 36.62 -19.33 23.59
C ALA A 280 35.19 -19.16 24.13
N ALA A 281 35.05 -18.46 25.26
CA ALA A 281 33.73 -18.14 25.83
C ALA A 281 32.92 -17.21 24.91
N ALA A 282 33.57 -16.27 24.23
CA ALA A 282 32.93 -15.42 23.23
C ALA A 282 32.36 -16.21 22.05
N ILE A 283 33.12 -17.17 21.51
CA ILE A 283 32.65 -18.04 20.42
C ILE A 283 31.47 -18.90 20.88
N ASP A 284 31.60 -19.57 22.04
CA ASP A 284 30.53 -20.40 22.61
C ASP A 284 29.25 -19.58 22.89
N ALA A 285 29.41 -18.35 23.36
CA ALA A 285 28.29 -17.44 23.59
C ALA A 285 27.53 -17.11 22.32
N VAL A 286 28.23 -16.82 21.21
CA VAL A 286 27.57 -16.56 19.92
C VAL A 286 26.80 -17.79 19.47
N ASP A 287 27.40 -18.98 19.53
CA ASP A 287 26.75 -20.24 19.11
C ASP A 287 25.50 -20.58 19.91
N ARG A 288 25.52 -20.37 21.23
CA ARG A 288 24.41 -20.76 22.10
C ARG A 288 23.28 -19.75 22.15
N ARG A 289 23.57 -18.47 21.92
CA ARG A 289 22.63 -17.38 22.23
C ARG A 289 22.13 -16.64 21.00
N TRP A 290 22.86 -16.67 19.89
CA TRP A 290 22.38 -15.99 18.70
C TRP A 290 21.19 -16.72 18.09
N THR A 291 20.22 -15.92 17.67
CA THR A 291 19.11 -16.33 16.81
C THR A 291 18.95 -15.22 15.78
N GLN A 292 18.83 -15.57 14.51
CA GLN A 292 18.74 -14.57 13.44
C GLN A 292 17.54 -13.64 13.66
N ALA A 293 17.78 -12.34 13.63
CA ALA A 293 16.72 -11.34 13.60
C ALA A 293 16.04 -11.35 12.22
N ALA A 294 14.73 -11.13 12.19
CA ALA A 294 13.97 -11.03 10.95
C ALA A 294 13.31 -9.65 10.89
N ILE A 295 13.35 -9.04 9.71
CA ILE A 295 12.57 -7.86 9.38
C ILE A 295 11.63 -8.19 8.22
N ASP A 296 10.57 -7.40 8.04
CA ASP A 296 9.74 -7.49 6.84
C ASP A 296 10.49 -6.85 5.66
N GLU A 297 11.35 -7.64 5.01
CA GLU A 297 12.15 -7.21 3.88
C GLU A 297 11.30 -6.71 2.70
N ASP A 298 10.14 -7.32 2.47
CA ASP A 298 9.26 -6.92 1.38
C ASP A 298 8.60 -5.58 1.69
N ALA A 299 8.16 -5.35 2.93
CA ALA A 299 7.70 -4.03 3.34
C ALA A 299 8.82 -2.96 3.25
N LEU A 300 10.06 -3.30 3.64
CA LEU A 300 11.20 -2.39 3.50
C LEU A 300 11.49 -2.07 2.03
N PHE A 301 11.45 -3.07 1.15
CA PHE A 301 11.63 -2.91 -0.29
C PHE A 301 10.50 -2.09 -0.94
N GLU A 302 9.24 -2.40 -0.65
CA GLU A 302 8.06 -1.70 -1.17
C GLU A 302 7.92 -0.26 -0.63
N SER A 303 8.51 0.03 0.52
CA SER A 303 8.52 1.38 1.09
C SER A 303 9.47 2.35 0.38
N PHE A 304 10.37 1.85 -0.49
CA PHE A 304 11.35 2.68 -1.21
C PHE A 304 10.65 3.82 -2.00
N PRO A 305 11.02 5.09 -1.80
CA PRO A 305 10.25 6.23 -2.30
C PRO A 305 10.56 6.64 -3.76
N ILE A 306 11.42 5.89 -4.44
CA ILE A 306 11.79 6.11 -5.85
C ILE A 306 11.27 4.91 -6.66
N ASP A 307 11.00 5.10 -7.96
CA ASP A 307 10.59 4.01 -8.84
C ASP A 307 11.60 2.86 -8.75
N LEU A 308 11.10 1.66 -8.43
CA LEU A 308 11.91 0.44 -8.36
C LEU A 308 12.34 0.04 -9.76
N ASN A 309 13.64 -0.03 -9.97
CA ASN A 309 14.27 -0.56 -11.17
C ASN A 309 15.60 -1.22 -10.76
N PRO A 310 15.53 -2.36 -10.04
CA PRO A 310 16.71 -2.94 -9.41
C PRO A 310 17.79 -3.32 -10.43
N ILE A 311 19.05 -3.02 -10.11
CA ILE A 311 20.20 -3.35 -10.96
C ILE A 311 20.36 -4.87 -11.06
N VAL A 312 20.63 -5.36 -12.28
CA VAL A 312 21.02 -6.73 -12.56
C VAL A 312 22.43 -6.71 -13.14
N PRO A 313 23.41 -7.43 -12.55
CA PRO A 313 24.76 -7.50 -13.10
C PRO A 313 24.81 -8.34 -14.37
N GLU A 314 25.80 -8.06 -15.23
CA GLU A 314 26.09 -8.89 -16.41
C GLU A 314 26.46 -10.34 -16.01
N PRO A 315 26.21 -11.34 -16.87
CA PRO A 315 26.59 -12.73 -16.58
C PRO A 315 28.08 -12.85 -16.21
N GLY A 316 28.36 -13.43 -15.02
CA GLY A 316 29.72 -13.59 -14.50
C GLY A 316 30.31 -12.37 -13.79
N ALA A 317 29.61 -11.24 -13.78
CA ALA A 317 29.94 -10.07 -12.98
C ALA A 317 29.12 -10.02 -11.68
N THR A 318 29.51 -9.14 -10.76
CA THR A 318 28.76 -8.83 -9.55
C THR A 318 28.20 -7.41 -9.65
N ILE A 319 27.43 -6.99 -8.64
CA ILE A 319 26.92 -5.61 -8.60
C ILE A 319 28.03 -4.55 -8.57
N TRP A 320 29.22 -4.90 -8.08
CA TRP A 320 30.32 -3.96 -7.85
C TRP A 320 30.95 -3.45 -9.16
N GLU A 321 30.87 -4.25 -10.23
CA GLU A 321 31.32 -3.87 -11.58
C GLU A 321 30.27 -3.06 -12.35
N HIS A 322 29.04 -2.94 -11.85
CA HIS A 322 27.95 -2.31 -12.59
C HIS A 322 28.24 -0.80 -12.83
N PRO A 323 28.06 -0.27 -14.06
CA PRO A 323 28.39 1.12 -14.39
C PRO A 323 27.72 2.14 -13.48
N THR A 324 26.47 1.91 -13.07
CA THR A 324 25.74 2.82 -12.17
C THR A 324 26.45 3.04 -10.84
N LEU A 325 27.05 2.01 -10.22
CA LEU A 325 27.77 2.15 -8.95
C LEU A 325 29.12 2.87 -9.11
N ASN A 326 29.67 2.87 -10.31
CA ASN A 326 30.94 3.51 -10.65
C ASN A 326 30.74 4.90 -11.29
N ALA A 327 29.48 5.31 -11.56
CA ALA A 327 29.14 6.54 -12.25
C ALA A 327 29.09 7.78 -11.33
N PHE A 328 29.08 7.61 -10.01
CA PHE A 328 29.00 8.71 -9.05
C PHE A 328 30.21 8.76 -8.12
N PRO A 329 30.68 9.97 -7.74
CA PRO A 329 31.83 10.09 -6.86
C PRO A 329 31.44 9.78 -5.41
N TYR A 330 32.19 8.88 -4.77
CA TYR A 330 32.05 8.57 -3.34
C TYR A 330 32.71 9.61 -2.43
N SER A 331 33.54 10.49 -3.01
CA SER A 331 34.13 11.66 -2.35
C SER A 331 33.57 12.96 -2.92
N HIS A 332 33.63 14.05 -2.15
CA HIS A 332 33.14 15.36 -2.59
C HIS A 332 33.93 16.51 -1.97
N ASP A 333 34.06 17.60 -2.71
CA ASP A 333 34.48 18.88 -2.15
C ASP A 333 33.30 19.56 -1.45
N VAL A 334 33.50 19.97 -0.20
CA VAL A 334 32.41 20.52 0.64
C VAL A 334 31.95 21.89 0.13
N ALA A 335 32.86 22.73 -0.35
CA ALA A 335 32.53 24.06 -0.85
C ALA A 335 31.80 23.98 -2.19
N ALA A 336 32.31 23.15 -3.11
CA ALA A 336 31.69 22.89 -4.40
C ALA A 336 30.29 22.28 -4.25
N LEU A 337 30.11 21.34 -3.31
CA LEU A 337 28.80 20.76 -3.03
C LEU A 337 27.79 21.80 -2.56
N ARG A 338 28.19 22.70 -1.64
CA ARG A 338 27.32 23.79 -1.16
C ARG A 338 26.99 24.76 -2.28
N ALA A 339 27.97 25.13 -3.11
CA ALA A 339 27.75 26.01 -4.26
C ALA A 339 26.77 25.39 -5.28
N SER A 340 26.94 24.09 -5.57
CA SER A 340 26.05 23.34 -6.45
C SER A 340 24.63 23.24 -5.89
N ASP A 341 24.47 23.03 -4.58
CA ASP A 341 23.16 22.97 -3.92
C ASP A 341 22.41 24.32 -4.01
N VAL A 342 23.12 25.44 -3.79
CA VAL A 342 22.56 26.79 -3.95
C VAL A 342 22.18 27.05 -5.42
N ALA A 343 23.03 26.65 -6.36
CA ALA A 343 22.75 26.80 -7.78
C ALA A 343 21.52 25.98 -8.22
N ALA A 344 21.41 24.73 -7.77
CA ALA A 344 20.26 23.87 -8.01
C ALA A 344 18.97 24.47 -7.44
N GLY A 345 19.02 25.01 -6.21
CA GLY A 345 17.87 25.68 -5.60
C GLY A 345 17.44 26.94 -6.36
N ARG A 346 18.39 27.76 -6.83
CA ARG A 346 18.11 28.93 -7.69
C ARG A 346 17.53 28.50 -9.04
N ALA A 347 18.06 27.45 -9.65
CA ALA A 347 17.58 26.93 -10.92
C ALA A 347 16.16 26.37 -10.80
N ALA A 348 15.85 25.64 -9.72
CA ALA A 348 14.51 25.15 -9.43
C ALA A 348 13.54 26.31 -9.19
N ALA A 349 13.93 27.32 -8.41
CA ALA A 349 13.13 28.52 -8.20
C ALA A 349 12.92 29.30 -9.52
N ALA A 350 13.95 29.46 -10.33
CA ALA A 350 13.85 30.11 -11.63
C ALA A 350 13.02 29.30 -12.63
N ALA A 351 13.08 27.97 -12.59
CA ALA A 351 12.25 27.09 -13.41
C ALA A 351 10.78 27.14 -12.97
N GLU A 352 10.50 27.23 -11.67
CA GLU A 352 9.15 27.45 -11.15
C GLU A 352 8.67 28.85 -11.49
N THR A 353 9.49 29.90 -11.33
CA THR A 353 9.17 31.26 -11.78
C THR A 353 8.96 31.31 -13.28
N ALA A 354 9.74 30.58 -14.08
CA ALA A 354 9.57 30.49 -15.53
C ALA A 354 8.34 29.67 -15.91
N ARG A 355 8.00 28.63 -15.14
CA ARG A 355 6.77 27.84 -15.30
C ARG A 355 5.55 28.67 -14.94
N VAL A 356 5.61 29.44 -13.84
CA VAL A 356 4.60 30.40 -13.41
C VAL A 356 4.52 31.54 -14.41
N ALA A 357 5.62 32.11 -14.90
CA ALA A 357 5.62 33.16 -15.92
C ALA A 357 5.18 32.64 -17.29
N ALA A 358 5.48 31.38 -17.65
CA ALA A 358 4.96 30.74 -18.85
C ALA A 358 3.49 30.40 -18.70
N LEU A 359 3.04 30.03 -17.50
CA LEU A 359 1.64 29.90 -17.15
C LEU A 359 0.98 31.28 -17.25
N GLU A 360 1.49 32.32 -16.61
CA GLU A 360 1.04 33.71 -16.66
C GLU A 360 1.06 34.30 -18.07
N LYS A 361 2.04 33.98 -18.91
CA LYS A 361 2.09 34.41 -20.32
C LYS A 361 1.11 33.62 -21.19
N ARG A 362 0.93 32.31 -20.92
CA ARG A 362 -0.18 31.53 -21.49
C ARG A 362 -1.50 32.11 -21.02
N LEU A 363 -1.61 32.56 -19.77
CA LEU A 363 -2.75 33.21 -19.14
C LEU A 363 -2.93 34.68 -19.60
N ALA A 364 -1.90 35.38 -20.08
CA ALA A 364 -1.97 36.79 -20.50
C ALA A 364 -2.59 36.94 -21.90
N GLY A 365 -2.43 35.92 -22.74
CA GLY A 365 -3.25 35.74 -23.96
C GLY A 365 -4.56 34.99 -23.68
N TRP A 366 -4.69 34.40 -22.50
CA TRP A 366 -5.92 33.77 -22.02
C TRP A 366 -6.78 34.85 -21.38
N ARG A 367 -7.76 35.37 -22.11
CA ARG A 367 -8.91 35.91 -21.40
C ARG A 367 -9.41 34.81 -20.46
N LEU A 368 -9.52 35.10 -19.17
CA LEU A 368 -10.31 34.29 -18.25
C LEU A 368 -11.59 33.90 -19.02
N PRO A 369 -11.92 32.60 -19.20
CA PRO A 369 -13.32 32.27 -19.10
C PRO A 369 -13.70 32.84 -17.73
N ALA A 370 -14.57 33.85 -17.72
CA ALA A 370 -15.14 34.40 -16.51
C ALA A 370 -15.31 33.27 -15.51
N VAL A 371 -14.72 33.38 -14.30
CA VAL A 371 -14.73 32.39 -13.19
C VAL A 371 -15.65 31.27 -13.58
N ALA A 372 -15.10 30.18 -14.16
CA ALA A 372 -15.91 29.24 -14.92
C ALA A 372 -17.15 28.98 -14.08
N ARG A 373 -18.28 29.48 -14.59
CA ARG A 373 -19.59 29.20 -14.04
C ARG A 373 -19.56 27.72 -13.71
N PRO A 374 -20.08 27.26 -12.55
CA PRO A 374 -20.23 25.83 -12.31
C PRO A 374 -20.69 25.20 -13.64
N PRO A 375 -19.97 24.18 -14.15
CA PRO A 375 -20.21 23.68 -15.50
C PRO A 375 -21.71 23.56 -15.66
N ALA A 376 -22.24 24.14 -16.76
CA ALA A 376 -23.69 24.12 -16.98
C ALA A 376 -24.18 22.70 -16.68
N PRO A 377 -25.24 22.53 -15.88
CA PRO A 377 -25.68 21.20 -15.47
C PRO A 377 -25.79 20.35 -16.72
N PRO A 378 -25.22 19.12 -16.70
CA PRO A 378 -25.31 18.24 -17.86
C PRO A 378 -26.78 18.10 -18.29
N PRO A 379 -27.03 17.92 -19.60
CA PRO A 379 -28.39 17.76 -20.07
C PRO A 379 -29.09 16.63 -19.30
N PRO A 380 -30.40 16.76 -19.01
CA PRO A 380 -31.15 15.68 -18.41
C PRO A 380 -31.22 14.49 -19.38
N LEU A 381 -31.30 13.30 -18.82
CA LEU A 381 -31.50 12.06 -19.57
C LEU A 381 -32.83 12.11 -20.31
N THR A 382 -32.82 11.79 -21.60
CA THR A 382 -34.06 11.60 -22.37
C THR A 382 -34.71 10.26 -22.01
N LEU A 383 -36.02 10.26 -21.76
CA LEU A 383 -36.78 9.03 -21.52
C LEU A 383 -36.82 8.16 -22.79
N ALA A 384 -36.51 6.87 -22.66
CA ALA A 384 -36.71 5.93 -23.76
C ALA A 384 -38.20 5.56 -23.86
N ARG A 385 -38.72 5.46 -25.08
CA ARG A 385 -40.07 4.94 -25.35
C ARG A 385 -39.95 3.53 -25.92
N GLY A 386 -40.75 2.60 -25.40
CA GLY A 386 -40.86 1.23 -25.91
C GLY A 386 -41.64 1.15 -27.23
N GLU A 387 -41.60 -0.02 -27.88
CA GLU A 387 -42.38 -0.32 -29.10
C GLU A 387 -43.90 -0.28 -28.86
N ASP A 388 -44.32 -0.46 -27.61
CA ASP A 388 -45.68 -0.34 -27.09
C ASP A 388 -46.07 1.11 -26.70
N GLY A 389 -45.14 2.06 -26.81
CA GLY A 389 -45.33 3.46 -26.42
C GLY A 389 -45.12 3.76 -24.93
N GLY A 390 -44.78 2.76 -24.10
CA GLY A 390 -44.51 2.93 -22.67
C GLY A 390 -43.17 3.64 -22.39
N ALA A 391 -43.11 4.48 -21.34
CA ALA A 391 -41.87 5.15 -20.94
C ALA A 391 -41.01 4.22 -20.06
N ALA A 392 -39.71 4.11 -20.37
CA ALA A 392 -38.74 3.33 -19.61
C ALA A 392 -37.39 4.03 -19.54
N ILE A 393 -36.56 3.68 -18.55
CA ILE A 393 -35.18 4.15 -18.45
C ILE A 393 -34.24 3.14 -19.07
N ALA A 394 -33.52 3.52 -20.14
CA ALA A 394 -32.40 2.74 -20.61
C ALA A 394 -31.26 2.80 -19.58
N LEU A 395 -30.91 1.67 -18.98
CA LEU A 395 -29.93 1.56 -17.91
C LEU A 395 -28.86 0.55 -18.29
N SER A 396 -27.60 0.92 -18.12
CA SER A 396 -26.44 0.05 -18.28
C SER A 396 -25.94 -0.39 -16.91
N TRP A 397 -26.01 -1.69 -16.64
CA TRP A 397 -25.49 -2.31 -15.43
C TRP A 397 -24.95 -3.72 -15.72
N ALA A 398 -24.08 -4.21 -14.82
CA ALA A 398 -23.58 -5.58 -14.90
C ALA A 398 -24.73 -6.55 -14.62
N ARG A 399 -25.28 -7.18 -15.65
CA ARG A 399 -26.44 -8.07 -15.51
C ARG A 399 -25.97 -9.51 -15.47
N THR A 400 -26.45 -10.28 -14.50
CA THR A 400 -26.25 -11.74 -14.48
C THR A 400 -27.02 -12.39 -15.64
N GLU A 401 -26.41 -13.38 -16.29
CA GLU A 401 -27.05 -14.10 -17.41
C GLU A 401 -28.36 -14.77 -16.96
N ALA A 402 -29.34 -14.84 -17.87
CA ALA A 402 -30.70 -15.26 -17.53
C ALA A 402 -30.80 -16.74 -17.12
N ASP A 403 -29.94 -17.58 -17.68
CA ASP A 403 -29.84 -19.01 -17.38
C ASP A 403 -29.12 -19.32 -16.06
N ALA A 404 -28.47 -18.31 -15.47
CA ALA A 404 -27.73 -18.50 -14.23
C ALA A 404 -28.67 -18.90 -13.10
N GLY A 405 -29.87 -18.31 -12.98
CA GLY A 405 -30.84 -18.64 -11.93
C GLY A 405 -30.66 -17.86 -10.61
N TYR A 406 -29.83 -16.81 -10.62
CA TYR A 406 -29.62 -15.84 -9.53
C TYR A 406 -29.32 -14.46 -10.13
N VAL A 407 -29.33 -13.44 -9.26
CA VAL A 407 -28.65 -12.17 -9.51
C VAL A 407 -27.63 -11.91 -8.42
N ASN A 408 -26.56 -11.19 -8.78
CA ASN A 408 -25.67 -10.58 -7.78
C ASN A 408 -26.39 -9.42 -7.09
N LEU A 409 -26.48 -9.45 -5.76
CA LEU A 409 -27.14 -8.42 -4.94
C LEU A 409 -26.60 -7.02 -5.25
N GLY A 410 -25.28 -6.88 -5.34
CA GLY A 410 -24.61 -5.60 -5.60
C GLY A 410 -24.96 -5.02 -6.96
N ASP A 411 -25.02 -5.87 -7.99
CA ASP A 411 -25.33 -5.42 -9.34
C ASP A 411 -26.84 -5.14 -9.53
N ALA A 412 -27.69 -5.92 -8.87
CA ALA A 412 -29.15 -5.75 -8.87
C ALA A 412 -29.61 -4.46 -8.17
N LEU A 413 -28.77 -3.82 -7.35
CA LEU A 413 -29.07 -2.51 -6.76
C LEU A 413 -29.26 -1.42 -7.82
N SER A 414 -28.52 -1.46 -8.94
CA SER A 414 -28.62 -0.43 -9.98
C SER A 414 -30.04 -0.28 -10.56
N PRO A 415 -30.67 -1.36 -11.09
CA PRO A 415 -32.03 -1.27 -11.61
C PRO A 415 -33.06 -0.94 -10.52
N VAL A 416 -32.89 -1.45 -9.30
CA VAL A 416 -33.78 -1.17 -8.16
C VAL A 416 -33.79 0.32 -7.80
N MET A 417 -32.61 0.93 -7.62
CA MET A 417 -32.51 2.33 -7.22
C MET A 417 -33.07 3.26 -8.30
N VAL A 418 -32.80 2.97 -9.57
CA VAL A 418 -33.28 3.79 -10.70
C VAL A 418 -34.79 3.68 -10.87
N ALA A 419 -35.35 2.48 -10.75
CA ALA A 419 -36.79 2.27 -10.83
C ALA A 419 -37.54 2.94 -9.67
N ALA A 420 -37.03 2.85 -8.45
CA ALA A 420 -37.61 3.56 -7.29
C ALA A 420 -37.56 5.08 -7.46
N MET A 421 -36.44 5.61 -7.97
CA MET A 421 -36.27 7.05 -8.17
C MET A 421 -37.25 7.63 -9.20
N THR A 422 -37.50 6.88 -10.27
CA THR A 422 -38.30 7.33 -11.42
C THR A 422 -39.76 6.89 -11.39
N GLY A 423 -40.08 5.83 -10.64
CA GLY A 423 -41.37 5.14 -10.74
C GLY A 423 -41.59 4.47 -12.11
N LEU A 424 -40.53 4.28 -12.91
CA LEU A 424 -40.60 3.72 -14.26
C LEU A 424 -39.86 2.38 -14.36
N PRO A 425 -40.27 1.49 -15.28
CA PRO A 425 -39.49 0.30 -15.59
C PRO A 425 -38.13 0.67 -16.19
N VAL A 426 -37.15 -0.20 -15.99
CA VAL A 426 -35.79 -0.08 -16.55
C VAL A 426 -35.58 -1.10 -17.65
N ARG A 427 -34.90 -0.69 -18.72
CA ARG A 427 -34.50 -1.55 -19.84
C ARG A 427 -32.99 -1.68 -19.86
N HIS A 428 -32.48 -2.91 -19.93
CA HIS A 428 -31.05 -3.14 -20.04
C HIS A 428 -30.50 -2.58 -21.34
N ALA A 429 -29.44 -1.79 -21.23
CA ALA A 429 -28.63 -1.32 -22.33
C ALA A 429 -27.23 -1.93 -22.17
N ALA A 430 -26.70 -2.49 -23.26
CA ALA A 430 -25.35 -3.03 -23.28
C ALA A 430 -24.30 -1.92 -23.03
N PHE A 431 -23.12 -2.31 -22.59
CA PHE A 431 -22.05 -1.37 -22.24
C PHE A 431 -21.55 -0.58 -23.46
N ASP A 432 -21.67 -1.17 -24.65
CA ASP A 432 -21.32 -0.63 -25.96
C ASP A 432 -22.54 -0.11 -26.76
N SER A 433 -23.70 0.05 -26.10
CA SER A 433 -24.92 0.55 -26.74
C SER A 433 -24.72 1.95 -27.33
N ALA A 434 -25.13 2.15 -28.58
CA ALA A 434 -25.18 3.47 -29.20
C ALA A 434 -26.32 4.37 -28.66
N ALA A 435 -27.26 3.81 -27.90
CA ALA A 435 -28.37 4.56 -27.33
C ALA A 435 -27.96 5.37 -26.09
N GLU A 436 -28.65 6.49 -25.87
CA GLU A 436 -28.59 7.25 -24.63
C GLU A 436 -29.04 6.37 -23.45
N ARG A 437 -28.24 6.34 -22.37
CA ARG A 437 -28.48 5.45 -21.21
C ARG A 437 -27.95 6.03 -19.91
N LEU A 438 -28.53 5.57 -18.81
CA LEU A 438 -28.07 5.84 -17.44
C LEU A 438 -27.06 4.77 -16.99
N VAL A 439 -26.13 5.18 -16.13
CA VAL A 439 -25.18 4.32 -15.41
C VAL A 439 -25.18 4.80 -13.95
N ALA A 440 -25.61 3.94 -13.02
CA ALA A 440 -25.88 4.38 -11.64
C ALA A 440 -24.96 3.70 -10.62
N VAL A 441 -25.07 2.39 -10.44
CA VAL A 441 -24.38 1.65 -9.37
C VAL A 441 -23.30 0.73 -9.95
N GLY A 442 -22.18 0.60 -9.23
CA GLY A 442 -21.09 -0.32 -9.60
C GLY A 442 -19.86 0.34 -10.25
N THR A 443 -18.74 -0.41 -10.30
CA THR A 443 -17.47 0.04 -10.91
C THR A 443 -17.48 -0.27 -12.39
N ILE A 444 -18.37 0.38 -13.15
CA ILE A 444 -18.66 0.00 -14.54
C ILE A 444 -18.52 1.18 -15.52
N ALA A 445 -18.18 2.38 -15.04
CA ALA A 445 -18.01 3.54 -15.91
C ALA A 445 -16.86 3.35 -16.92
N HIS A 446 -15.82 2.61 -16.55
CA HIS A 446 -14.68 2.32 -17.42
C HIS A 446 -15.04 1.46 -18.64
N GLY A 447 -16.11 0.67 -18.56
CA GLY A 447 -16.56 -0.24 -19.62
C GLY A 447 -17.51 0.40 -20.63
N GLN A 448 -18.02 1.60 -20.37
CA GLN A 448 -19.03 2.24 -21.22
C GLN A 448 -18.41 2.77 -22.51
N GLN A 449 -19.01 2.42 -23.64
CA GLN A 449 -18.57 2.75 -24.99
C GLN A 449 -19.79 3.10 -25.86
N GLY A 450 -19.61 4.01 -26.81
CA GLY A 450 -20.63 4.40 -27.77
C GLY A 450 -21.77 5.23 -27.18
N GLY A 451 -22.33 6.10 -28.02
CA GLY A 451 -23.52 6.88 -27.71
C GLY A 451 -23.34 7.85 -26.54
N VAL A 452 -24.40 8.06 -25.77
CA VAL A 452 -24.44 8.99 -24.63
C VAL A 452 -24.68 8.21 -23.35
N ALA A 453 -23.84 8.40 -22.33
CA ALA A 453 -24.00 7.77 -21.02
C ALA A 453 -24.06 8.82 -19.90
N HIS A 454 -25.12 8.77 -19.10
CA HIS A 454 -25.31 9.62 -17.93
C HIS A 454 -24.77 8.89 -16.70
N LEU A 455 -23.82 9.48 -15.98
CA LEU A 455 -23.24 8.90 -14.78
C LEU A 455 -23.89 9.51 -13.53
N TRP A 456 -24.52 8.68 -12.71
CA TRP A 456 -25.12 9.06 -11.42
C TRP A 456 -24.59 8.16 -10.30
N GLY A 457 -23.38 8.45 -9.84
CA GLY A 457 -22.70 7.72 -8.76
C GLY A 457 -21.88 6.47 -9.11
N PRO A 458 -21.66 6.06 -10.38
CA PRO A 458 -20.83 4.89 -10.65
C PRO A 458 -19.35 5.20 -10.40
N GLY A 459 -18.58 4.14 -10.18
CA GLY A 459 -17.11 4.23 -10.12
C GLY A 459 -16.43 3.86 -11.43
N LEU A 460 -15.19 4.32 -11.58
CA LEU A 460 -14.32 4.06 -12.72
C LEU A 460 -13.00 3.44 -12.26
N ASP A 461 -12.59 2.33 -12.89
CA ASP A 461 -11.26 1.77 -12.68
C ASP A 461 -10.29 2.39 -13.68
N ALA A 462 -9.47 3.35 -13.22
CA ALA A 462 -8.56 4.08 -14.07
C ALA A 462 -7.41 3.21 -14.63
N GLY A 463 -7.20 2.01 -14.09
CA GLY A 463 -6.21 1.05 -14.58
C GLY A 463 -6.71 0.16 -15.72
N VAL A 464 -8.02 0.19 -16.03
CA VAL A 464 -8.64 -0.70 -17.01
C VAL A 464 -9.14 0.10 -18.20
N ASN A 465 -8.53 -0.11 -19.37
CA ASN A 465 -9.07 0.37 -20.64
C ASN A 465 -10.00 -0.69 -21.26
N PRO A 466 -11.19 -0.30 -21.75
CA PRO A 466 -12.16 -1.24 -22.31
C PRO A 466 -11.65 -1.97 -23.56
N ALA A 467 -10.79 -1.34 -24.36
CA ALA A 467 -10.20 -1.94 -25.55
C ALA A 467 -8.93 -2.76 -25.24
N ASP A 468 -8.21 -2.43 -24.17
CA ASP A 468 -6.95 -3.07 -23.80
C ASP A 468 -6.76 -3.07 -22.27
N ARG A 469 -7.07 -4.18 -21.62
CA ARG A 469 -7.04 -4.28 -20.14
C ARG A 469 -5.67 -4.04 -19.51
N GLY A 470 -4.57 -3.98 -20.28
CA GLY A 470 -3.24 -3.65 -19.79
C GLY A 470 -2.91 -2.14 -19.77
N LYS A 471 -3.81 -1.28 -20.26
CA LYS A 471 -3.58 0.16 -20.39
C LYS A 471 -4.49 0.97 -19.46
N PRO A 472 -4.05 2.18 -19.05
CA PRO A 472 -4.91 3.08 -18.29
C PRO A 472 -6.13 3.47 -19.10
N TRP A 473 -7.23 3.72 -18.38
CA TRP A 473 -8.48 4.15 -18.98
C TRP A 473 -8.29 5.41 -19.83
N ARG A 474 -9.00 5.45 -20.96
CA ARG A 474 -9.15 6.58 -21.86
C ARG A 474 -10.62 6.65 -22.24
N LEU A 475 -11.12 7.87 -22.47
CA LEU A 475 -12.47 8.03 -23.00
C LEU A 475 -12.57 7.31 -24.36
N PRO A 476 -13.45 6.31 -24.51
CA PRO A 476 -13.59 5.62 -25.78
C PRO A 476 -14.07 6.56 -26.88
N PRO A 477 -13.69 6.33 -28.16
CA PRO A 477 -14.21 7.12 -29.26
C PRO A 477 -15.74 7.03 -29.34
N ASP A 478 -16.37 8.04 -29.94
CA ASP A 478 -17.83 8.10 -30.15
C ASP A 478 -18.68 7.93 -28.88
N THR A 479 -18.10 8.27 -27.72
CA THR A 479 -18.72 8.14 -26.41
C THR A 479 -18.82 9.52 -25.74
N ALA A 480 -20.03 9.96 -25.46
CA ALA A 480 -20.28 11.16 -24.66
C ALA A 480 -20.66 10.77 -23.23
N LEU A 481 -19.92 11.27 -22.25
CA LEU A 481 -20.21 11.06 -20.82
C LEU A 481 -20.79 12.34 -20.20
N HIS A 482 -22.04 12.26 -19.74
CA HIS A 482 -22.68 13.31 -18.96
C HIS A 482 -22.61 12.95 -17.48
N VAL A 483 -21.73 13.62 -16.73
CA VAL A 483 -21.45 13.26 -15.35
C VAL A 483 -22.28 14.12 -14.41
N HIS A 484 -23.27 13.49 -13.76
CA HIS A 484 -24.12 14.15 -12.78
C HIS A 484 -23.58 13.93 -11.36
N ALA A 485 -23.08 12.74 -11.09
CA ALA A 485 -22.35 12.40 -9.88
C ALA A 485 -21.39 11.24 -10.14
N THR A 486 -20.38 11.08 -9.29
CA THR A 486 -19.44 9.94 -9.34
C THR A 486 -19.37 9.27 -7.99
N ARG A 487 -18.82 8.05 -7.91
CA ARG A 487 -18.61 7.40 -6.61
C ARG A 487 -17.76 8.26 -5.67
N GLY A 488 -16.73 8.90 -6.19
CA GLY A 488 -15.76 9.65 -5.41
C GLY A 488 -14.74 10.42 -6.23
N PRO A 489 -13.79 11.09 -5.55
CA PRO A 489 -12.85 12.01 -6.16
C PRO A 489 -11.85 11.33 -7.10
N MET A 490 -11.55 10.03 -6.94
CA MET A 490 -10.65 9.31 -7.84
C MET A 490 -11.32 9.08 -9.18
N THR A 491 -12.61 8.69 -9.19
CA THR A 491 -13.41 8.56 -10.42
C THR A 491 -13.56 9.91 -11.11
N ALA A 492 -13.94 10.97 -10.39
CA ALA A 492 -14.06 12.31 -10.96
C ALA A 492 -12.72 12.81 -11.54
N ALA A 493 -11.61 12.58 -10.86
CA ALA A 493 -10.29 12.94 -11.36
C ALA A 493 -9.92 12.17 -12.63
N ALA A 494 -10.26 10.88 -12.75
CA ALA A 494 -10.03 10.10 -13.95
C ALA A 494 -10.80 10.66 -15.16
N LEU A 495 -12.08 11.01 -14.97
CA LEU A 495 -12.92 11.62 -16.00
C LEU A 495 -12.39 12.99 -16.44
N ARG A 496 -12.03 13.87 -15.49
CA ARG A 496 -11.51 15.21 -15.77
C ARG A 496 -10.19 15.19 -16.54
N ARG A 497 -9.34 14.16 -16.33
CA ARG A 497 -8.09 13.99 -17.11
C ARG A 497 -8.34 13.76 -18.59
N GLU A 498 -9.46 13.14 -18.94
CA GLU A 498 -9.89 12.91 -20.32
C GLU A 498 -10.77 14.05 -20.86
N GLY A 499 -10.80 15.20 -20.17
CA GLY A 499 -11.58 16.37 -20.58
C GLY A 499 -13.09 16.26 -20.32
N VAL A 500 -13.55 15.23 -19.63
CA VAL A 500 -14.97 15.06 -19.28
C VAL A 500 -15.29 15.90 -18.02
N PRO A 501 -16.20 16.88 -18.09
CA PRO A 501 -16.64 17.62 -16.91
C PRO A 501 -17.28 16.70 -15.89
N ALA A 502 -16.78 16.71 -14.65
CA ALA A 502 -17.34 15.97 -13.54
C ALA A 502 -17.52 16.91 -12.34
N PRO A 503 -18.73 17.04 -11.75
CA PRO A 503 -18.96 17.88 -10.58
C PRO A 503 -18.37 17.25 -9.31
N GLU A 504 -18.24 18.03 -8.24
CA GLU A 504 -17.87 17.52 -6.91
C GLU A 504 -19.11 17.02 -6.15
N ILE A 505 -19.86 16.13 -6.80
CA ILE A 505 -20.98 15.42 -6.22
C ILE A 505 -20.59 13.95 -6.18
N PHE A 506 -20.43 13.44 -4.95
CA PHE A 506 -19.90 12.12 -4.67
C PHE A 506 -20.90 11.26 -3.90
N GLY A 507 -20.85 9.96 -4.15
CA GLY A 507 -21.63 8.98 -3.39
C GLY A 507 -22.05 7.80 -4.25
N ASP A 508 -22.57 6.78 -3.56
CA ASP A 508 -23.19 5.62 -4.19
C ASP A 508 -24.72 5.76 -4.07
N PRO A 509 -25.50 5.58 -5.16
CA PRO A 509 -26.97 5.67 -5.11
C PRO A 509 -27.62 4.80 -4.05
N VAL A 510 -26.95 3.71 -3.68
CA VAL A 510 -27.40 2.79 -2.64
C VAL A 510 -27.49 3.46 -1.27
N TYR A 511 -26.89 4.64 -1.04
CA TYR A 511 -27.15 5.40 0.19
C TYR A 511 -28.59 5.85 0.39
N LEU A 512 -29.43 5.73 -0.64
CA LEU A 512 -30.86 6.01 -0.58
C LEU A 512 -31.71 4.73 -0.44
N LEU A 513 -31.07 3.57 -0.22
CA LEU A 513 -31.73 2.27 -0.20
C LEU A 513 -32.74 2.13 0.95
N ASP A 514 -32.53 2.82 2.07
CA ASP A 514 -33.47 2.85 3.21
C ASP A 514 -34.82 3.47 2.84
N ARG A 515 -34.88 4.32 1.81
CA ARG A 515 -36.14 4.84 1.27
C ARG A 515 -36.87 3.80 0.42
N VAL A 516 -36.16 2.90 -0.25
CA VAL A 516 -36.79 1.83 -1.05
C VAL A 516 -37.23 0.66 -0.16
N PHE A 517 -36.35 0.27 0.77
CA PHE A 517 -36.59 -0.78 1.74
C PHE A 517 -36.38 -0.23 3.16
N PRO A 518 -37.41 0.34 3.79
CA PRO A 518 -37.32 0.89 5.15
C PRO A 518 -37.30 -0.24 6.19
N LEU A 519 -36.10 -0.73 6.51
CA LEU A 519 -35.87 -1.87 7.41
C LEU A 519 -35.62 -1.45 8.88
N GLY A 520 -36.34 -0.43 9.37
CA GLY A 520 -36.08 0.18 10.68
C GLY A 520 -36.24 -0.75 11.89
N GLU A 521 -37.08 -1.79 11.79
CA GLU A 521 -37.42 -2.71 12.88
C GLU A 521 -37.05 -4.16 12.54
N VAL A 522 -35.79 -4.40 12.15
CA VAL A 522 -35.28 -5.77 11.98
C VAL A 522 -34.66 -6.26 13.28
N GLU A 523 -35.16 -7.39 13.79
CA GLU A 523 -34.59 -8.08 14.95
C GLU A 523 -33.13 -8.44 14.70
N LYS A 524 -32.26 -8.10 15.66
CA LYS A 524 -30.83 -8.43 15.58
C LYS A 524 -30.60 -9.88 15.99
N ARG A 525 -30.34 -10.75 15.01
CA ARG A 525 -30.16 -12.19 15.18
C ARG A 525 -28.70 -12.61 15.40
N TRP A 526 -27.75 -11.92 14.75
CA TRP A 526 -26.33 -12.27 14.79
C TRP A 526 -25.48 -11.11 15.28
N ASP A 527 -24.44 -11.43 16.07
CA ASP A 527 -23.43 -10.46 16.52
C ASP A 527 -22.62 -9.93 15.33
N LEU A 528 -22.29 -10.81 14.37
CA LEU A 528 -21.45 -10.46 13.23
C LEU A 528 -21.94 -11.10 11.94
N GLY A 529 -22.21 -10.28 10.92
CA GLY A 529 -22.38 -10.71 9.54
C GLY A 529 -21.10 -10.58 8.75
N VAL A 530 -20.77 -11.57 7.92
CA VAL A 530 -19.62 -11.54 7.00
C VAL A 530 -20.14 -11.68 5.58
N ILE A 531 -20.09 -10.60 4.81
CA ILE A 531 -20.55 -10.58 3.41
C ILE A 531 -19.38 -10.87 2.50
N VAL A 532 -19.50 -11.93 1.70
CA VAL A 532 -18.42 -12.39 0.82
C VAL A 532 -18.63 -11.94 -0.63
N HIS A 533 -17.53 -11.65 -1.33
CA HIS A 533 -17.60 -11.32 -2.75
C HIS A 533 -17.92 -12.57 -3.58
N LEU A 534 -18.61 -12.41 -4.71
CA LEU A 534 -19.04 -13.52 -5.57
C LEU A 534 -17.88 -14.47 -5.98
N SER A 535 -16.68 -13.92 -6.18
CA SER A 535 -15.48 -14.68 -6.53
C SER A 535 -14.99 -15.64 -5.44
N GLU A 536 -15.48 -15.49 -4.21
CA GLU A 536 -15.10 -16.27 -3.03
C GLU A 536 -16.07 -17.42 -2.74
N LEU A 537 -17.17 -17.46 -3.47
CA LEU A 537 -18.16 -18.53 -3.42
C LEU A 537 -17.73 -19.66 -4.36
N ASP A 538 -18.19 -20.87 -4.06
CA ASP A 538 -18.04 -22.01 -4.95
C ASP A 538 -18.83 -21.78 -6.25
N PRO A 539 -18.28 -22.18 -7.43
CA PRO A 539 -19.00 -22.19 -8.69
C PRO A 539 -20.21 -23.13 -8.61
N TRP A 540 -21.37 -22.54 -8.34
CA TRP A 540 -22.75 -23.04 -8.39
C TRP A 540 -23.12 -24.41 -7.80
N GLY A 541 -23.95 -24.32 -6.75
CA GLY A 541 -25.27 -24.94 -6.69
C GLY A 541 -26.33 -23.84 -6.46
N ALA A 542 -27.58 -24.07 -6.87
CA ALA A 542 -28.64 -23.06 -6.97
C ALA A 542 -28.99 -22.27 -5.69
N PRO A 543 -29.53 -21.03 -5.79
CA PRO A 543 -30.01 -20.31 -4.62
C PRO A 543 -31.19 -21.06 -3.97
N GLU A 544 -30.98 -21.48 -2.72
CA GLU A 544 -31.85 -21.32 -1.54
C GLU A 544 -33.40 -21.37 -1.64
N ALA A 545 -34.03 -21.86 -2.69
CA ALA A 545 -35.48 -22.10 -2.67
C ALA A 545 -35.77 -23.29 -1.73
N GLY A 546 -35.95 -23.01 -0.43
CA GLY A 546 -36.44 -23.98 0.57
C GLY A 546 -35.46 -24.44 1.66
N ARG A 547 -34.40 -23.69 2.02
CA ARG A 547 -33.56 -24.05 3.19
C ARG A 547 -34.12 -23.43 4.47
N ALA A 548 -34.22 -24.22 5.53
CA ALA A 548 -34.66 -23.80 6.86
C ALA A 548 -33.76 -22.70 7.45
N GLU A 549 -34.30 -21.90 8.37
CA GLU A 549 -33.57 -20.82 9.09
C GLU A 549 -32.27 -21.33 9.77
N ASP A 550 -32.16 -22.64 9.99
CA ASP A 550 -31.05 -23.31 10.69
C ASP A 550 -29.91 -23.82 9.77
N ALA A 551 -29.92 -23.48 8.47
CA ALA A 551 -28.93 -24.01 7.52
C ALA A 551 -27.52 -23.35 7.66
N PRO A 552 -26.42 -24.13 7.60
CA PRO A 552 -25.05 -23.63 7.77
C PRO A 552 -24.60 -22.77 6.57
N SER A 553 -24.10 -21.55 6.88
CA SER A 553 -23.27 -20.57 6.10
C SER A 553 -23.29 -20.57 4.56
N ALA A 554 -23.11 -19.39 3.93
CA ALA A 554 -22.85 -19.27 2.49
C ALA A 554 -21.77 -20.27 1.99
N PRO A 555 -21.92 -20.85 0.77
CA PRO A 555 -20.99 -21.86 0.23
C PRO A 555 -19.71 -21.19 -0.29
N VAL A 556 -18.85 -20.84 0.66
CA VAL A 556 -17.51 -20.28 0.43
C VAL A 556 -16.54 -21.36 -0.01
N ARG A 557 -15.56 -20.98 -0.85
CA ARG A 557 -14.51 -21.88 -1.30
C ARG A 557 -13.75 -22.49 -0.13
N ALA A 558 -13.54 -23.81 -0.19
CA ALA A 558 -12.88 -24.56 0.88
C ALA A 558 -11.49 -24.04 1.28
N ALA A 559 -10.76 -23.40 0.35
CA ALA A 559 -9.45 -22.80 0.61
C ALA A 559 -9.48 -21.55 1.51
N LEU A 560 -10.65 -20.96 1.76
CA LEU A 560 -10.83 -19.73 2.52
C LEU A 560 -11.19 -20.04 3.98
N ALA A 561 -10.21 -20.58 4.72
CA ALA A 561 -10.39 -21.03 6.11
C ALA A 561 -10.92 -19.94 7.05
N ARG A 562 -10.72 -18.65 6.72
CA ARG A 562 -11.25 -17.50 7.47
C ARG A 562 -12.77 -17.46 7.58
N TYR A 563 -13.49 -18.12 6.67
CA TYR A 563 -14.96 -18.17 6.69
C TYR A 563 -15.49 -19.40 7.42
N HIS A 564 -14.62 -20.29 7.92
CA HIS A 564 -15.04 -21.44 8.69
C HIS A 564 -15.56 -21.02 10.07
N VAL A 565 -16.86 -21.18 10.29
CA VAL A 565 -17.53 -20.87 11.56
C VAL A 565 -17.67 -22.16 12.40
N PRO A 566 -16.94 -22.29 13.52
CA PRO A 566 -17.10 -23.44 14.43
C PRO A 566 -18.52 -23.52 15.00
N LYS A 567 -18.94 -24.71 15.42
CA LYS A 567 -20.30 -24.95 15.96
C LYS A 567 -20.70 -23.95 17.06
N ALA A 568 -19.75 -23.60 17.94
CA ALA A 568 -19.97 -22.66 19.04
C ALA A 568 -20.34 -21.23 18.61
N PHE A 569 -20.08 -20.85 17.35
CA PHE A 569 -20.31 -19.50 16.83
C PHE A 569 -21.46 -19.41 15.83
N ARG A 570 -22.13 -20.52 15.48
CA ARG A 570 -23.18 -20.53 14.44
C ARG A 570 -24.39 -19.66 14.77
N ASP A 571 -24.71 -19.50 16.04
CA ASP A 571 -25.81 -18.65 16.51
C ASP A 571 -25.39 -17.18 16.65
N ARG A 572 -24.11 -16.87 16.49
CA ARG A 572 -23.54 -15.52 16.67
C ARG A 572 -22.98 -14.92 15.37
N VAL A 573 -22.51 -15.75 14.44
CA VAL A 573 -21.85 -15.34 13.20
C VAL A 573 -22.60 -15.87 11.99
N ARG A 574 -22.88 -14.98 11.03
CA ARG A 574 -23.55 -15.32 9.77
C ARG A 574 -22.67 -14.99 8.57
N ILE A 575 -22.32 -15.99 7.76
CA ILE A 575 -21.69 -15.76 6.45
C ILE A 575 -22.79 -15.58 5.41
N ILE A 576 -22.80 -14.44 4.72
CA ILE A 576 -23.88 -13.97 3.85
C ILE A 576 -23.47 -14.08 2.38
N ASP A 577 -24.28 -14.80 1.60
CA ASP A 577 -24.12 -14.98 0.16
C ASP A 577 -24.64 -13.74 -0.60
N THR A 578 -23.87 -13.24 -1.57
CA THR A 578 -24.30 -12.11 -2.43
C THR A 578 -25.18 -12.54 -3.60
N ARG A 579 -25.46 -13.83 -3.76
CA ARG A 579 -26.37 -14.39 -4.75
C ARG A 579 -27.78 -14.46 -4.18
N VAL A 580 -28.73 -13.95 -4.94
CA VAL A 580 -30.15 -13.97 -4.57
C VAL A 580 -30.99 -14.51 -5.71
N ALA A 581 -32.06 -15.23 -5.39
CA ALA A 581 -33.05 -15.57 -6.40
C ALA A 581 -33.56 -14.28 -7.06
N PRO A 582 -33.86 -14.29 -8.38
CA PRO A 582 -34.09 -13.08 -9.15
C PRO A 582 -35.53 -12.54 -8.95
N THR A 583 -35.90 -12.29 -7.69
CA THR A 583 -37.21 -11.75 -7.27
C THR A 583 -37.00 -10.62 -6.27
N VAL A 584 -37.93 -9.65 -6.25
CA VAL A 584 -37.87 -8.54 -5.27
C VAL A 584 -37.98 -9.07 -3.84
N ALA A 585 -38.80 -10.09 -3.59
CA ALA A 585 -38.94 -10.69 -2.27
C ALA A 585 -37.63 -11.33 -1.77
N ALA A 586 -36.91 -12.07 -2.62
CA ALA A 586 -35.62 -12.64 -2.25
C ALA A 586 -34.53 -11.57 -2.07
N PHE A 587 -34.56 -10.52 -2.88
CA PHE A 587 -33.69 -9.36 -2.74
C PHE A 587 -33.90 -8.67 -1.39
N GLU A 588 -35.15 -8.34 -1.05
CA GLU A 588 -35.52 -7.76 0.25
C GLU A 588 -35.16 -8.68 1.42
N ALA A 589 -35.40 -9.99 1.29
CA ALA A 589 -35.03 -10.96 2.32
C ALA A 589 -33.53 -10.94 2.61
N ARG A 590 -32.68 -10.80 1.58
CA ARG A 590 -31.23 -10.68 1.77
C ARG A 590 -30.84 -9.36 2.44
N LEU A 591 -31.52 -8.25 2.11
CA LEU A 591 -31.30 -6.98 2.82
C LEU A 591 -31.70 -7.08 4.29
N ARG A 592 -32.82 -7.74 4.61
CA ARG A 592 -33.24 -8.01 5.99
C ARG A 592 -32.24 -8.90 6.73
N GLU A 593 -31.67 -9.91 6.07
CA GLU A 593 -30.61 -10.74 6.66
C GLU A 593 -29.38 -9.89 7.02
N ILE A 594 -28.91 -9.03 6.12
CA ILE A 594 -27.79 -8.11 6.41
C ILE A 594 -28.16 -7.16 7.56
N ALA A 595 -29.36 -6.57 7.52
CA ALA A 595 -29.85 -5.65 8.55
C ALA A 595 -30.06 -6.33 9.91
N SER A 596 -30.23 -7.66 9.97
CA SER A 596 -30.34 -8.42 11.22
C SER A 596 -28.99 -8.68 11.92
N CYS A 597 -27.87 -8.29 11.31
CA CYS A 597 -26.56 -8.37 11.94
C CYS A 597 -26.28 -7.12 12.77
N ARG A 598 -25.61 -7.28 13.92
CA ARG A 598 -25.20 -6.16 14.79
C ARG A 598 -23.99 -5.41 14.23
N ALA A 599 -23.05 -6.11 13.59
CA ALA A 599 -21.94 -5.54 12.85
C ALA A 599 -21.69 -6.31 11.53
N ILE A 600 -21.00 -5.68 10.58
CA ILE A 600 -20.68 -6.26 9.27
C ILE A 600 -19.18 -6.21 8.97
N LEU A 601 -18.62 -7.35 8.56
CA LEU A 601 -17.37 -7.41 7.82
C LEU A 601 -17.68 -7.74 6.37
N SER A 602 -17.03 -7.05 5.42
CA SER A 602 -17.32 -7.29 4.01
C SER A 602 -16.10 -7.20 3.11
N THR A 603 -15.96 -8.15 2.19
CA THR A 603 -15.09 -8.08 1.01
C THR A 603 -15.82 -7.58 -0.24
N SER A 604 -17.12 -7.32 -0.12
CA SER A 604 -17.95 -6.67 -1.14
C SER A 604 -18.16 -5.18 -0.81
N LEU A 605 -17.97 -4.29 -1.78
CA LEU A 605 -18.23 -2.85 -1.62
C LEU A 605 -19.66 -2.60 -1.12
N HIS A 606 -20.65 -3.17 -1.81
CA HIS A 606 -22.05 -2.95 -1.45
C HIS A 606 -22.44 -3.57 -0.12
N GLY A 607 -21.70 -4.58 0.37
CA GLY A 607 -21.88 -5.05 1.75
C GLY A 607 -21.57 -3.97 2.79
N LEU A 608 -20.55 -3.13 2.53
CA LEU A 608 -20.23 -1.98 3.38
C LEU A 608 -21.26 -0.85 3.22
N VAL A 609 -21.64 -0.54 1.98
CA VAL A 609 -22.61 0.53 1.68
C VAL A 609 -23.97 0.23 2.31
N ILE A 610 -24.47 -1.02 2.19
CA ILE A 610 -25.72 -1.47 2.81
C ILE A 610 -25.61 -1.39 4.35
N ALA A 611 -24.46 -1.77 4.92
CA ALA A 611 -24.24 -1.65 6.36
C ALA A 611 -24.27 -0.19 6.84
N ASP A 612 -23.66 0.73 6.09
CA ASP A 612 -23.71 2.17 6.36
C ASP A 612 -25.17 2.70 6.29
N VAL A 613 -25.97 2.27 5.32
CA VAL A 613 -27.38 2.66 5.20
C VAL A 613 -28.20 2.26 6.42
N TYR A 614 -28.09 1.00 6.85
CA TYR A 614 -28.86 0.48 7.97
C TYR A 614 -28.18 0.68 9.33
N GLY A 615 -27.12 1.48 9.38
CA GLY A 615 -26.45 1.88 10.62
C GLY A 615 -25.77 0.73 11.36
N ALA A 616 -25.31 -0.30 10.65
CA ALA A 616 -24.48 -1.36 11.21
C ALA A 616 -23.00 -0.93 11.19
N PRO A 617 -22.29 -0.93 12.34
CA PRO A 617 -20.84 -0.86 12.39
C PRO A 617 -20.20 -1.81 11.39
N ASN A 618 -19.25 -1.32 10.59
CA ASN A 618 -18.64 -2.15 9.56
C ASN A 618 -17.21 -1.77 9.20
N ALA A 619 -16.47 -2.77 8.71
CA ALA A 619 -15.10 -2.66 8.25
C ALA A 619 -14.83 -3.51 7.00
N TRP A 620 -13.90 -3.04 6.16
CA TRP A 620 -13.42 -3.78 4.99
C TRP A 620 -12.61 -5.01 5.42
N PHE A 621 -12.98 -6.20 4.98
CA PHE A 621 -12.38 -7.46 5.43
C PHE A 621 -11.20 -7.91 4.54
N GLY A 622 -10.10 -7.17 4.60
CA GLY A 622 -8.91 -7.41 3.78
C GLY A 622 -8.20 -8.74 4.05
N PHE A 623 -7.48 -9.23 3.04
CA PHE A 623 -6.78 -10.53 3.04
C PHE A 623 -5.35 -10.49 3.61
N ARG A 624 -4.91 -9.34 4.14
CA ARG A 624 -3.59 -9.22 4.77
C ARG A 624 -3.67 -9.64 6.24
N GLU A 625 -2.53 -9.78 6.90
CA GLU A 625 -2.50 -9.89 8.36
C GLU A 625 -2.50 -8.50 9.00
N GLY A 626 -3.07 -8.37 10.20
CA GLY A 626 -2.96 -7.12 10.97
C GLY A 626 -4.14 -6.75 11.87
N GLY A 627 -5.23 -7.55 11.90
CA GLY A 627 -6.39 -7.27 12.75
C GLY A 627 -7.14 -6.00 12.35
N LEU A 628 -7.86 -5.38 13.31
CA LEU A 628 -8.57 -4.12 13.10
C LEU A 628 -7.58 -2.96 13.02
N ARG A 629 -7.68 -2.14 11.98
CA ARG A 629 -6.88 -0.92 11.79
C ARG A 629 -7.75 0.20 11.23
N ALA A 630 -7.45 1.43 11.65
CA ALA A 630 -7.96 2.64 11.01
C ALA A 630 -6.95 3.11 9.96
N VAL A 631 -7.38 3.24 8.71
CA VAL A 631 -6.53 3.61 7.56
C VAL A 631 -7.04 4.86 6.88
N GLU A 632 -6.19 5.56 6.14
CA GLU A 632 -6.58 6.77 5.40
C GLU A 632 -7.01 6.38 3.97
N PRO A 633 -8.25 6.67 3.53
CA PRO A 633 -8.74 6.23 2.22
C PRO A 633 -7.84 6.58 1.04
N MET A 634 -7.18 7.74 1.09
CA MET A 634 -6.31 8.23 0.01
C MET A 634 -4.85 7.83 0.14
N ASN A 635 -4.43 7.15 1.21
CA ASN A 635 -3.06 6.68 1.38
C ASN A 635 -2.85 5.37 0.60
N PRO A 636 -2.12 5.37 -0.53
CA PRO A 636 -2.02 4.20 -1.42
C PRO A 636 -1.32 2.98 -0.79
N ARG A 637 -0.60 3.16 0.32
CA ARG A 637 0.07 2.06 1.04
C ARG A 637 -0.87 1.24 1.91
N ASP A 638 -2.03 1.79 2.27
CA ASP A 638 -2.97 1.10 3.14
C ASP A 638 -3.63 -0.12 2.45
N PRO A 639 -3.99 -1.19 3.20
CA PRO A 639 -4.58 -2.40 2.61
C PRO A 639 -6.08 -2.23 2.36
N LEU A 640 -6.45 -1.27 1.50
CA LEU A 640 -7.82 -0.94 1.14
C LEU A 640 -8.04 -1.05 -0.37
N ASP A 641 -9.15 -1.68 -0.76
CA ASP A 641 -9.56 -1.83 -2.16
C ASP A 641 -9.85 -0.46 -2.80
N HIS A 642 -9.40 -0.25 -4.04
CA HIS A 642 -9.52 1.04 -4.73
C HIS A 642 -10.96 1.55 -4.83
N ARG A 643 -11.95 0.65 -4.90
CA ARG A 643 -13.38 1.01 -4.97
C ARG A 643 -13.85 1.59 -3.64
N VAL A 644 -13.40 1.00 -2.54
CA VAL A 644 -13.71 1.44 -1.17
C VAL A 644 -12.99 2.74 -0.84
N ARG A 645 -11.75 2.89 -1.31
CA ARG A 645 -10.98 4.14 -1.21
C ARG A 645 -11.73 5.32 -1.84
N ASP A 646 -12.16 5.14 -3.09
CA ASP A 646 -12.86 6.19 -3.83
C ASP A 646 -14.16 6.60 -3.14
N LEU A 647 -14.97 5.62 -2.75
CA LEU A 647 -16.23 5.84 -2.02
C LEU A 647 -16.04 6.65 -0.74
N TYR A 648 -15.15 6.19 0.15
CA TYR A 648 -15.00 6.82 1.46
C TYR A 648 -14.22 8.13 1.43
N ALA A 649 -13.34 8.32 0.44
CA ALA A 649 -12.78 9.64 0.17
C ALA A 649 -13.86 10.62 -0.28
N GLY A 650 -14.85 10.17 -1.07
CA GLY A 650 -16.00 10.98 -1.49
C GLY A 650 -16.88 11.46 -0.35
N GLN A 651 -16.90 10.74 0.78
CA GLN A 651 -17.59 11.14 2.00
C GLN A 651 -16.76 12.07 2.90
N GLY A 652 -15.52 12.39 2.52
CA GLY A 652 -14.63 13.20 3.35
C GLY A 652 -14.13 12.48 4.60
N LEU A 653 -14.15 11.15 4.64
CA LEU A 653 -13.68 10.40 5.80
C LEU A 653 -12.15 10.45 5.88
N GLY A 654 -11.64 10.99 6.99
CA GLY A 654 -10.20 10.99 7.27
C GLY A 654 -9.66 9.60 7.62
N ARG A 655 -10.49 8.71 8.16
CA ARG A 655 -10.13 7.33 8.50
C ARG A 655 -11.27 6.36 8.28
N VAL A 656 -10.93 5.14 7.85
CA VAL A 656 -11.87 4.03 7.66
C VAL A 656 -11.34 2.76 8.29
N GLN A 657 -12.26 1.89 8.72
CA GLN A 657 -11.89 0.67 9.43
C GLN A 657 -11.65 -0.48 8.46
N VAL A 658 -10.51 -1.16 8.63
CA VAL A 658 -10.17 -2.39 7.92
C VAL A 658 -9.91 -3.49 8.93
N MET A 659 -10.40 -4.69 8.65
CA MET A 659 -10.11 -5.89 9.41
C MET A 659 -9.26 -6.82 8.53
N LEU A 660 -8.03 -7.07 8.94
CA LEU A 660 -7.05 -7.81 8.16
C LEU A 660 -6.89 -9.23 8.71
N THR A 661 -7.34 -10.22 7.95
CA THR A 661 -7.11 -11.64 8.22
C THR A 661 -6.67 -12.35 6.93
N ARG A 662 -5.63 -13.17 7.00
CA ARG A 662 -5.15 -13.97 5.85
C ARG A 662 -6.25 -14.93 5.36
N ARG A 663 -6.22 -15.31 4.09
CA ARG A 663 -7.23 -16.19 3.47
C ARG A 663 -7.26 -17.58 4.10
N GLU A 664 -6.08 -18.10 4.40
CA GLU A 664 -5.82 -19.45 4.87
C GLU A 664 -5.88 -19.57 6.39
N ALA A 665 -5.96 -18.44 7.11
CA ALA A 665 -6.01 -18.42 8.57
C ALA A 665 -7.46 -18.56 9.05
N ALA A 666 -7.67 -19.41 10.06
CA ALA A 666 -8.94 -19.45 10.78
C ALA A 666 -9.20 -18.12 11.50
N SER A 667 -10.45 -17.65 11.47
CA SER A 667 -10.84 -16.42 12.15
C SER A 667 -11.04 -16.65 13.64
N ASP A 668 -10.46 -15.75 14.45
CA ASP A 668 -10.77 -15.62 15.88
C ASP A 668 -12.10 -14.86 16.03
N TRP A 669 -13.21 -15.60 16.04
CA TRP A 669 -14.56 -15.04 15.98
C TRP A 669 -14.92 -14.19 17.21
N ASP A 670 -14.50 -14.56 18.42
CA ASP A 670 -14.73 -13.73 19.62
C ASP A 670 -14.03 -12.39 19.50
N ARG A 671 -12.76 -12.41 19.05
CA ARG A 671 -12.00 -11.18 18.83
C ARG A 671 -12.62 -10.33 17.72
N LEU A 672 -13.07 -10.93 16.61
CA LEU A 672 -13.72 -10.19 15.52
C LEU A 672 -15.02 -9.53 16.00
N ILE A 673 -15.86 -10.25 16.75
CA ILE A 673 -17.08 -9.69 17.34
C ILE A 673 -16.75 -8.51 18.25
N GLY A 674 -15.81 -8.68 19.19
CA GLY A 674 -15.40 -7.62 20.12
C GLY A 674 -14.92 -6.36 19.40
N LEU A 675 -13.98 -6.52 18.47
CA LEU A 675 -13.38 -5.40 17.73
C LEU A 675 -14.39 -4.68 16.82
N THR A 676 -15.31 -5.40 16.18
CA THR A 676 -16.33 -4.77 15.34
C THR A 676 -17.36 -3.98 16.15
N GLY A 677 -17.59 -4.37 17.41
CA GLY A 677 -18.43 -3.63 18.35
C GLY A 677 -17.86 -2.26 18.76
N GLU A 678 -16.56 -2.03 18.60
CA GLU A 678 -15.91 -0.74 18.88
C GLU A 678 -16.07 0.27 17.75
N ILE A 679 -16.55 -0.15 16.58
CA ILE A 679 -16.69 0.71 15.40
C ILE A 679 -17.98 1.54 15.53
N ALA A 680 -17.86 2.85 15.39
CA ALA A 680 -19.03 3.71 15.32
C ALA A 680 -19.80 3.46 14.00
N PRO A 681 -21.13 3.31 14.04
CA PRO A 681 -21.94 3.22 12.83
C PRO A 681 -21.91 4.56 12.07
N ARG A 682 -22.07 4.48 10.75
CA ARG A 682 -22.06 5.64 9.86
C ARG A 682 -23.44 5.87 9.26
N ARG A 683 -23.72 7.10 8.89
CA ARG A 683 -24.93 7.51 8.14
C ARG A 683 -24.54 8.64 7.18
N PRO A 684 -24.19 8.32 5.92
CA PRO A 684 -23.78 9.33 4.95
C PRO A 684 -24.97 10.18 4.50
N ASP A 685 -24.71 11.46 4.22
CA ASP A 685 -25.68 12.36 3.61
C ASP A 685 -25.68 12.18 2.08
N ALA A 686 -26.81 11.75 1.53
CA ALA A 686 -27.00 11.51 0.11
C ALA A 686 -27.84 12.60 -0.59
N ARG A 687 -28.07 13.76 0.05
CA ARG A 687 -28.94 14.81 -0.52
C ARG A 687 -28.41 15.37 -1.83
N ALA A 688 -27.13 15.69 -1.89
CA ALA A 688 -26.49 16.19 -3.10
C ALA A 688 -26.57 15.16 -4.25
N LEU A 689 -26.44 13.87 -3.92
CA LEU A 689 -26.57 12.78 -4.89
C LEU A 689 -28.01 12.67 -5.40
N PHE A 690 -29.01 12.74 -4.52
CA PHE A 690 -30.42 12.75 -4.89
C PHE A 690 -30.78 13.93 -5.81
N ASP A 691 -30.26 15.11 -5.52
CA ASP A 691 -30.50 16.33 -6.30
C ASP A 691 -29.78 16.33 -7.66
N ALA A 692 -28.73 15.53 -7.80
CA ALA A 692 -28.04 15.30 -9.07
C ALA A 692 -28.66 14.19 -9.94
N PHE A 693 -29.83 13.64 -9.60
CA PHE A 693 -30.42 12.59 -10.43
C PHE A 693 -30.79 13.12 -11.84
N PRO A 694 -30.40 12.44 -12.93
CA PRO A 694 -30.44 13.00 -14.28
C PRO A 694 -31.80 12.97 -14.97
N ALA A 695 -32.84 12.39 -14.38
CA ALA A 695 -34.16 12.25 -15.01
C ALA A 695 -35.28 12.78 -14.11
N SER A 696 -36.50 12.85 -14.63
CA SER A 696 -37.68 13.17 -13.82
C SER A 696 -37.84 12.16 -12.68
N ARG A 697 -37.89 12.66 -11.45
CA ARG A 697 -38.06 11.86 -10.23
C ARG A 697 -39.54 11.71 -9.91
N ALA A 698 -39.99 10.49 -9.64
CA ALA A 698 -41.25 10.26 -8.94
C ALA A 698 -41.06 10.36 -7.42
N ALA A 699 -39.88 9.93 -6.94
CA ALA A 699 -39.47 10.02 -5.55
C ALA A 699 -39.29 11.47 -5.08
N ARG A 700 -39.81 11.78 -3.89
CA ARG A 700 -39.51 13.04 -3.18
C ARG A 700 -38.62 12.75 -1.97
N TRP A 701 -37.75 13.69 -1.64
CA TRP A 701 -36.81 13.51 -0.53
C TRP A 701 -37.53 13.34 0.81
N GLU A 702 -38.66 14.02 0.96
CA GLU A 702 -39.49 14.03 2.16
C GLU A 702 -40.30 12.74 2.32
N ASP A 703 -40.43 11.93 1.27
CA ASP A 703 -41.21 10.68 1.32
C ASP A 703 -40.50 9.66 2.22
N ALA A 704 -41.27 9.04 3.13
CA ALA A 704 -40.76 8.03 4.03
C ALA A 704 -40.36 6.73 3.29
N ALA A 705 -41.00 6.44 2.16
CA ALA A 705 -40.70 5.29 1.32
C ALA A 705 -40.93 5.58 -0.16
N TRP A 706 -40.13 4.96 -1.03
CA TRP A 706 -40.20 5.07 -2.49
C TRP A 706 -40.66 3.72 -3.07
N PRO A 707 -41.89 3.63 -3.61
CA PRO A 707 -42.42 2.39 -4.13
C PRO A 707 -41.68 1.95 -5.40
N LEU A 708 -41.52 0.63 -5.56
CA LEU A 708 -41.04 0.06 -6.81
C LEU A 708 -42.21 -0.07 -7.79
N PRO A 709 -42.02 0.25 -9.08
CA PRO A 709 -43.06 0.07 -10.09
C PRO A 709 -43.35 -1.42 -10.32
N GLU A 710 -44.61 -1.72 -10.67
CA GLU A 710 -45.01 -3.05 -11.12
C GLU A 710 -44.19 -3.45 -12.37
N GLY A 711 -43.75 -4.71 -12.46
CA GLY A 711 -42.97 -5.18 -13.60
C GLY A 711 -41.45 -4.95 -13.52
N LEU A 712 -40.90 -4.53 -12.37
CA LEU A 712 -39.45 -4.51 -12.14
C LEU A 712 -38.80 -5.91 -12.24
N VAL A 713 -39.54 -6.96 -11.90
CA VAL A 713 -39.07 -8.36 -11.84
C VAL A 713 -38.64 -8.91 -13.22
N PRO A 714 -39.38 -8.65 -14.33
CA PRO A 714 -38.84 -8.84 -15.68
C PRO A 714 -37.45 -8.20 -15.86
N GLY A 715 -37.16 -7.02 -15.31
CA GLY A 715 -35.83 -6.42 -15.41
C GLY A 715 -34.71 -7.15 -14.66
N LEU A 716 -35.03 -7.80 -13.53
CA LEU A 716 -34.07 -8.55 -12.71
C LEU A 716 -33.82 -9.98 -13.24
N ALA A 717 -34.80 -10.61 -13.90
CA ALA A 717 -34.70 -11.99 -14.39
C ALA A 717 -34.91 -12.19 -15.92
N GLY A 718 -35.63 -11.30 -16.62
CA GLY A 718 -36.17 -11.58 -17.97
C GLY A 718 -36.62 -10.37 -18.81
N ALA A 719 -35.79 -10.03 -19.79
CA ALA A 719 -36.14 -9.27 -21.00
C ALA A 719 -34.99 -9.58 -21.97
N LEU A 720 -35.12 -10.39 -23.03
CA LEU A 720 -36.24 -10.61 -23.96
C LEU A 720 -36.50 -12.10 -24.24
N GLY A 721 -37.67 -12.42 -24.80
CA GLY A 721 -38.03 -13.74 -25.35
C GLY A 721 -37.12 -14.19 -26.51
N PRO A 722 -37.39 -15.38 -27.09
CA PRO A 722 -36.48 -16.05 -28.01
C PRO A 722 -36.14 -15.17 -29.22
N VAL A 723 -34.84 -15.01 -29.48
CA VAL A 723 -34.34 -14.47 -30.74
C VAL A 723 -34.90 -15.37 -31.85
N ALA A 724 -35.68 -14.77 -32.75
CA ALA A 724 -36.13 -15.44 -33.96
C ALA A 724 -34.91 -16.04 -34.67
N ALA A 725 -34.94 -17.35 -34.90
CA ALA A 725 -33.94 -18.03 -35.71
C ALA A 725 -33.87 -17.33 -37.08
N PRO A 726 -32.66 -17.09 -37.63
CA PRO A 726 -32.56 -16.61 -39.00
C PRO A 726 -33.25 -17.61 -39.92
N ALA A 727 -34.04 -17.07 -40.86
CA ALA A 727 -34.80 -17.83 -41.83
C ALA A 727 -33.96 -18.96 -42.43
N ALA A 728 -34.54 -20.16 -42.40
CA ALA A 728 -33.98 -21.32 -43.08
C ALA A 728 -33.81 -21.01 -44.57
N SER A 729 -32.56 -20.89 -45.02
CA SER A 729 -32.24 -21.27 -46.39
C SER A 729 -32.07 -22.79 -46.40
N ALA A 730 -33.09 -23.48 -46.88
CA ALA A 730 -32.94 -24.82 -47.38
C ALA A 730 -31.91 -24.79 -48.51
N ASP A 731 -30.81 -25.54 -48.38
CA ASP A 731 -30.45 -26.54 -49.39
C ASP A 731 -29.17 -27.33 -49.04
N ALA A 732 -29.26 -28.63 -49.34
CA ALA A 732 -28.22 -29.58 -49.72
C ALA A 732 -27.21 -30.14 -48.67
N ALA A 733 -27.61 -31.31 -48.14
CA ALA A 733 -26.93 -32.60 -48.32
C ALA A 733 -25.62 -32.97 -47.56
N ALA A 734 -25.83 -33.97 -46.66
CA ALA A 734 -25.05 -35.22 -46.45
C ALA A 734 -23.82 -35.24 -45.51
N PRO A 735 -23.56 -36.40 -44.84
CA PRO A 735 -22.87 -36.48 -43.55
C PRO A 735 -21.42 -36.99 -43.67
N ALA A 736 -20.55 -36.59 -42.73
CA ALA A 736 -19.29 -37.30 -42.49
C ALA A 736 -18.89 -37.26 -41.00
N ASP A 737 -18.82 -38.49 -40.50
CA ASP A 737 -18.24 -39.08 -39.31
C ASP A 737 -16.92 -38.50 -38.73
N ALA A 738 -16.69 -38.90 -37.47
CA ALA A 738 -15.43 -39.11 -36.75
C ALA A 738 -14.62 -37.93 -36.17
N GLY A 739 -14.40 -38.00 -34.85
CA GLY A 739 -13.12 -37.56 -34.27
C GLY A 739 -13.13 -36.86 -32.91
N ARG A 740 -13.34 -37.61 -31.81
CA ARG A 740 -12.53 -37.40 -30.58
C ARG A 740 -11.05 -37.71 -30.94
N PRO A 741 -10.00 -37.18 -30.24
CA PRO A 741 -9.93 -37.12 -28.78
C PRO A 741 -9.09 -36.00 -28.10
N ARG A 742 -9.37 -35.83 -26.80
CA ARG A 742 -8.46 -35.60 -25.64
C ARG A 742 -7.33 -34.54 -25.76
N ARG A 743 -7.41 -33.52 -24.89
CA ARG A 743 -6.80 -33.51 -23.55
C ARG A 743 -7.46 -32.46 -22.67
#